data_AF-A0A2G6D4E3-F1
#
_entry.id   AF-A0A2G6D4E3-F1
#
_cell.length_a   1.000
_cell.length_b   1.000
_cell.length_c   1.000
_cell.angle_alpha   90.00
_cell.angle_beta   90.00
_cell.angle_gamma   90.00
#
_symmetry.space_group_name_H-M   'P 1'
#
loop_
_entity.id
_entity.type
_entity.pdbx_description
1 polymer ?
#
loop_
_entity_poly.entity_id
_entity_poly.type
_entity_poly.pdbx_seq_one_letter_code
_entity_poly.pdbx_strand_id
1 'polypeptide(L)'
;MSLVPSGAAALPIESLLPLRVLTITLEFTAAASPRFFHQPALTAFLRFLVGSPDDYDQLIRIDAPESGLVKFRRGDHYRFVLVGLAGSDALLDSLLAQLARLPHSASKSSANGDQQAQKLPFRDNLKLVSVVDFFTRQEIHALHEACGYDLDTLQREAELWAQQTAVRWQWLSPARLLKAKAQRGQQKGEARFVHDAADLSAGLLLARLYSSISALIREREGLERLPAATVPEADICHQHAFWLEAGYADATGRHQVMGGLAGVVGLQFAEPLSAAWWSLLILGQYLGIGQRTTFGWGRYTLISAEGGFSYRAEYALNSLLLQAKDEENLLRAWRHVITGRDVPEDLIAEDEGIVSDWRDDEEPDETDAPLERLQEDLDKMLFGRYQAPALRGYLIPKSDGGVRPLAIPPLYDRVLQRALQQVLTPAFEQLMYSQSHGYRPGRSRMTAGRVIQQAWREGYQWVYEGDVRDFFDSVQWQTLRERLEAFYLHDPVIDMILNWMAAPVQYRDALLERHQGLPQGSPLSPLLANLILDDFDRDMQAQGFHLIRFADDFVVLCKDPKAARRAQQAARASLQEHGLDIHPDKERVAGMDDGFRYLGYLFVKDMALDISGQARPAASDAQAVSEHSWMAELGRREAEHAHSAKRLAAIVDKLQRQQAIFCGERENSG
;
A
#
# COMPACT_ATOMS: atom_id res chain seq x y z
N MET A 1 -22.96 -24.09 -41.70
CA MET A 1 -22.17 -23.08 -42.43
C MET A 1 -21.94 -21.94 -41.44
N SER A 2 -20.86 -22.01 -40.68
CA SER A 2 -19.59 -21.32 -40.95
C SER A 2 -19.75 -19.80 -40.99
N LEU A 3 -19.65 -19.19 -39.80
CA LEU A 3 -19.16 -17.83 -39.61
C LEU A 3 -18.22 -17.90 -38.41
N VAL A 4 -16.95 -18.20 -38.69
CA VAL A 4 -15.84 -17.99 -37.76
C VAL A 4 -15.57 -16.50 -37.75
N PRO A 5 -15.72 -15.77 -36.63
CA PRO A 5 -15.11 -14.46 -36.50
C PRO A 5 -13.60 -14.69 -36.38
N SER A 6 -12.85 -14.19 -37.37
CA SER A 6 -11.39 -14.19 -37.36
C SER A 6 -10.87 -13.40 -36.16
N GLY A 7 -10.00 -13.99 -35.33
CA GLY A 7 -9.32 -13.18 -34.30
C GLY A 7 -8.55 -13.87 -33.17
N ALA A 8 -8.38 -15.19 -33.11
CA ALA A 8 -7.32 -15.85 -32.34
C ALA A 8 -7.30 -17.34 -32.70
N ALA A 9 -6.13 -17.93 -32.95
CA ALA A 9 -6.02 -19.38 -32.81
C ALA A 9 -6.12 -19.69 -31.31
N ALA A 10 -7.19 -20.37 -30.91
CA ALA A 10 -7.45 -20.69 -29.51
C ALA A 10 -6.26 -21.50 -28.94
N LEU A 11 -5.72 -21.05 -27.81
CA LEU A 11 -4.79 -21.86 -27.03
C LEU A 11 -5.55 -23.11 -26.56
N PRO A 12 -4.92 -24.31 -26.52
CA PRO A 12 -5.54 -25.53 -26.05
C PRO A 12 -5.63 -25.53 -24.52
N ILE A 13 -6.41 -24.61 -23.97
CA ILE A 13 -6.55 -24.38 -22.52
C ILE A 13 -7.21 -25.57 -21.80
N GLU A 14 -7.90 -26.44 -22.53
CA GLU A 14 -8.43 -27.72 -22.04
C GLU A 14 -7.36 -28.62 -21.42
N SER A 15 -6.10 -28.50 -21.87
CA SER A 15 -4.95 -29.22 -21.27
C SER A 15 -4.64 -28.81 -19.83
N LEU A 16 -5.15 -27.66 -19.38
CA LEU A 16 -4.95 -27.13 -18.05
C LEU A 16 -6.12 -27.48 -17.10
N LEU A 17 -7.24 -27.95 -17.66
CA LEU A 17 -8.51 -28.19 -16.97
C LEU A 17 -8.82 -29.70 -16.83
N PRO A 18 -9.57 -30.12 -15.80
CA PRO A 18 -10.19 -29.30 -14.78
C PRO A 18 -9.20 -28.79 -13.72
N LEU A 19 -9.51 -27.65 -13.10
CA LEU A 19 -8.81 -27.21 -11.89
C LEU A 19 -9.40 -27.88 -10.65
N ARG A 20 -8.54 -28.23 -9.70
CA ARG A 20 -8.88 -28.55 -8.31
C ARG A 20 -8.41 -27.40 -7.44
N VAL A 21 -9.33 -26.66 -6.85
CA VAL A 21 -8.98 -25.48 -6.04
C VAL A 21 -9.41 -25.70 -4.60
N LEU A 22 -8.44 -25.70 -3.69
CA LEU A 22 -8.62 -26.04 -2.28
C LEU A 22 -8.15 -24.88 -1.40
N THR A 23 -8.98 -24.48 -0.44
CA THR A 23 -8.59 -23.58 0.65
C THR A 23 -8.12 -24.42 1.82
N ILE A 24 -6.85 -24.28 2.20
CA ILE A 24 -6.23 -24.98 3.32
C ILE A 24 -6.09 -24.03 4.50
N THR A 25 -6.52 -24.48 5.68
CA THR A 25 -6.27 -23.77 6.94
C THR A 25 -5.35 -24.59 7.84
N LEU A 26 -4.26 -23.98 8.28
CA LEU A 26 -3.32 -24.53 9.26
C LEU A 26 -3.39 -23.72 10.56
N GLU A 27 -2.93 -24.29 11.65
CA GLU A 27 -2.69 -23.59 12.92
C GLU A 27 -1.20 -23.67 13.28
N PHE A 28 -0.61 -22.55 13.68
CA PHE A 28 0.74 -22.51 14.21
C PHE A 28 0.81 -23.12 15.62
N THR A 29 1.62 -24.15 15.81
CA THR A 29 1.88 -24.76 17.12
C THR A 29 2.99 -24.04 17.90
N ALA A 30 3.74 -23.16 17.23
CA ALA A 30 4.73 -22.26 17.81
C ALA A 30 4.76 -20.94 17.02
N ALA A 31 5.25 -19.87 17.66
CA ALA A 31 5.34 -18.56 17.01
C ALA A 31 6.20 -18.61 15.72
N ALA A 32 5.79 -17.84 14.72
CA ALA A 32 6.46 -17.72 13.44
C ALA A 32 6.52 -16.25 12.99
N SER A 33 7.53 -15.91 12.20
CA SER A 33 7.69 -14.56 11.65
C SER A 33 8.07 -14.64 10.18
N PRO A 34 7.10 -14.95 9.30
CA PRO A 34 7.35 -14.95 7.87
C PRO A 34 7.68 -13.53 7.37
N ARG A 35 8.29 -13.46 6.19
CA ARG A 35 8.47 -12.20 5.46
C ARG A 35 7.12 -11.69 4.96
N PHE A 36 7.04 -10.40 4.60
CA PHE A 36 5.82 -9.80 4.06
C PHE A 36 5.22 -10.63 2.92
N PHE A 37 6.04 -10.95 1.91
CA PHE A 37 5.72 -11.90 0.84
C PHE A 37 6.44 -13.21 1.10
N HIS A 38 5.71 -14.20 1.61
CA HIS A 38 6.26 -15.49 2.04
C HIS A 38 5.73 -16.68 1.23
N GLN A 39 4.98 -16.43 0.15
CA GLN A 39 4.57 -17.45 -0.82
C GLN A 39 5.74 -18.33 -1.27
N PRO A 40 6.95 -17.81 -1.61
CA PRO A 40 8.05 -18.67 -2.01
C PRO A 40 8.48 -19.65 -0.90
N ALA A 41 8.43 -19.21 0.37
CA ALA A 41 8.74 -20.07 1.51
C ALA A 41 7.64 -21.13 1.72
N LEU A 42 6.37 -20.76 1.52
CA LEU A 42 5.25 -21.69 1.55
C LEU A 42 5.35 -22.72 0.41
N THR A 43 5.61 -22.29 -0.84
CA THR A 43 5.84 -23.20 -1.98
C THR A 43 6.96 -24.18 -1.69
N ALA A 44 8.10 -23.70 -1.18
CA ALA A 44 9.23 -24.56 -0.83
C ALA A 44 8.87 -25.59 0.25
N PHE A 45 8.10 -25.19 1.27
CA PHE A 45 7.60 -26.09 2.30
C PHE A 45 6.65 -27.16 1.75
N LEU A 46 5.65 -26.76 0.94
CA LEU A 46 4.69 -27.69 0.35
C LEU A 46 5.37 -28.67 -0.61
N ARG A 47 6.30 -28.19 -1.44
CA ARG A 47 7.11 -29.02 -2.33
C ARG A 47 7.99 -30.01 -1.54
N PHE A 48 8.55 -29.58 -0.42
CA PHE A 48 9.32 -30.46 0.48
C PHE A 48 8.47 -31.62 1.02
N LEU A 49 7.23 -31.35 1.46
CA LEU A 49 6.35 -32.37 2.04
C LEU A 49 6.10 -33.57 1.10
N VAL A 50 6.06 -33.32 -0.21
CA VAL A 50 5.80 -34.34 -1.24
C VAL A 50 7.06 -34.88 -1.92
N GLY A 51 8.25 -34.61 -1.38
CA GLY A 51 9.51 -35.14 -1.92
C GLY A 51 10.04 -34.39 -3.15
N SER A 52 9.56 -33.17 -3.40
CA SER A 52 10.05 -32.27 -4.45
C SER A 52 10.06 -32.83 -5.89
N PRO A 53 8.91 -33.31 -6.41
CA PRO A 53 8.86 -33.85 -7.76
C PRO A 53 9.19 -32.79 -8.83
N ASP A 54 9.70 -33.23 -9.97
CA ASP A 54 10.19 -32.35 -11.04
C ASP A 54 9.06 -31.59 -11.74
N ASP A 55 7.86 -32.18 -11.81
CA ASP A 55 6.66 -31.63 -12.45
C ASP A 55 5.80 -30.76 -11.51
N TYR A 56 6.21 -30.56 -10.24
CA TYR A 56 5.45 -29.76 -9.26
C TYR A 56 5.05 -28.39 -9.81
N ASP A 57 6.02 -27.72 -10.44
CA ASP A 57 5.89 -26.38 -11.00
C ASP A 57 4.97 -26.34 -12.25
N GLN A 58 4.67 -27.49 -12.85
CA GLN A 58 3.74 -27.61 -13.97
C GLN A 58 2.31 -27.92 -13.51
N LEU A 59 2.14 -28.43 -12.28
CA LEU A 59 0.87 -28.96 -11.77
C LEU A 59 0.21 -28.10 -10.70
N ILE A 60 0.99 -27.40 -9.87
CA ILE A 60 0.47 -26.69 -8.68
C ILE A 60 0.73 -25.18 -8.77
N ARG A 61 -0.27 -24.38 -8.44
CA ARG A 61 -0.13 -22.95 -8.10
C ARG A 61 -0.63 -22.71 -6.68
N ILE A 62 -0.18 -21.62 -6.08
CA ILE A 62 -0.60 -21.21 -4.74
C ILE A 62 -1.01 -19.76 -4.69
N ASP A 63 -1.85 -19.44 -3.72
CA ASP A 63 -2.19 -18.08 -3.30
C ASP A 63 -2.10 -17.99 -1.78
N ALA A 64 -1.52 -16.93 -1.24
CA ALA A 64 -1.36 -16.74 0.20
C ALA A 64 -2.02 -15.41 0.61
N PRO A 65 -3.31 -15.42 0.96
CA PRO A 65 -4.05 -14.22 1.36
C PRO A 65 -3.54 -13.62 2.68
N GLU A 66 -2.80 -14.39 3.47
CA GLU A 66 -2.16 -13.95 4.73
C GLU A 66 -0.90 -13.08 4.50
N SER A 67 -0.57 -12.75 3.23
CA SER A 67 0.54 -11.85 2.92
C SER A 67 0.35 -10.51 3.61
N GLY A 68 1.46 -9.95 4.10
CA GLY A 68 1.42 -8.75 4.94
C GLY A 68 1.31 -9.03 6.44
N LEU A 69 0.83 -10.21 6.86
CA LEU A 69 0.96 -10.67 8.25
C LEU A 69 2.36 -11.26 8.46
N VAL A 70 3.18 -10.59 9.26
CA VAL A 70 4.60 -10.95 9.47
C VAL A 70 4.88 -11.54 10.85
N LYS A 71 3.82 -11.73 11.66
CA LYS A 71 3.90 -12.31 13.00
C LYS A 71 2.70 -13.21 13.22
N PHE A 72 2.98 -14.44 13.59
CA PHE A 72 2.00 -15.43 14.02
C PHE A 72 2.41 -15.97 15.38
N ARG A 73 1.45 -16.07 16.28
CA ARG A 73 1.57 -16.65 17.61
C ARG A 73 1.17 -18.12 17.55
N ARG A 74 1.47 -18.83 18.62
CA ARG A 74 0.91 -20.17 18.81
C ARG A 74 -0.62 -20.06 18.90
N GLY A 75 -1.32 -20.89 18.13
CA GLY A 75 -2.78 -20.88 18.02
C GLY A 75 -3.30 -20.04 16.86
N ASP A 76 -2.47 -19.18 16.24
CA ASP A 76 -2.92 -18.40 15.09
C ASP A 76 -3.11 -19.30 13.88
N HIS A 77 -4.23 -19.08 13.19
CA HIS A 77 -4.49 -19.75 11.92
C HIS A 77 -3.76 -19.09 10.75
N TYR A 78 -3.47 -19.90 9.73
CA TYR A 78 -2.85 -19.50 8.49
C TYR A 78 -3.59 -20.14 7.32
N ARG A 79 -4.15 -19.33 6.43
CA ARG A 79 -4.87 -19.78 5.24
C ARG A 79 -4.05 -19.64 3.96
N PHE A 80 -4.18 -20.60 3.05
CA PHE A 80 -3.70 -20.48 1.68
C PHE A 80 -4.58 -21.26 0.71
N VAL A 81 -4.51 -20.90 -0.57
CA VAL A 81 -5.21 -21.61 -1.65
C VAL A 81 -4.22 -22.43 -2.44
N LEU A 82 -4.57 -23.68 -2.71
CA LEU A 82 -3.92 -24.57 -3.65
C LEU A 82 -4.75 -24.64 -4.93
N VAL A 83 -4.10 -24.46 -6.08
CA VAL A 83 -4.71 -24.66 -7.40
C VAL A 83 -3.95 -25.79 -8.08
N GLY A 84 -4.58 -26.96 -8.15
CA GLY A 84 -4.13 -28.07 -8.97
C GLY A 84 -4.68 -27.97 -10.39
N LEU A 85 -3.79 -28.12 -11.36
CA LEU A 85 -4.13 -28.18 -12.78
C LEU A 85 -4.51 -29.62 -13.18
N ALA A 86 -4.97 -29.83 -14.41
CA ALA A 86 -5.23 -31.17 -14.94
C ALA A 86 -4.03 -32.11 -14.69
N GLY A 87 -4.29 -33.34 -14.24
CA GLY A 87 -3.25 -34.32 -13.91
C GLY A 87 -2.59 -34.16 -12.54
N SER A 88 -2.99 -33.17 -11.73
CA SER A 88 -2.42 -32.96 -10.38
C SER A 88 -3.00 -33.86 -9.28
N ASP A 89 -4.03 -34.66 -9.56
CA ASP A 89 -4.81 -35.37 -8.53
C ASP A 89 -3.94 -36.24 -7.60
N ALA A 90 -3.04 -37.06 -8.14
CA ALA A 90 -2.14 -37.90 -7.34
C ALA A 90 -1.18 -37.07 -6.45
N LEU A 91 -0.72 -35.92 -6.97
CA LEU A 91 0.15 -35.02 -6.23
C LEU A 91 -0.60 -34.30 -5.11
N LEU A 92 -1.83 -33.87 -5.38
CA LEU A 92 -2.72 -33.25 -4.38
C LEU A 92 -3.09 -34.24 -3.28
N ASP A 93 -3.47 -35.49 -3.61
CA ASP A 93 -3.74 -36.55 -2.63
C ASP A 93 -2.53 -36.78 -1.72
N SER A 94 -1.33 -36.88 -2.31
CA SER A 94 -0.08 -37.00 -1.55
C SER A 94 0.12 -35.79 -0.64
N LEU A 95 -0.08 -34.56 -1.13
CA LEU A 95 0.09 -33.35 -0.35
C LEU A 95 -0.90 -33.28 0.82
N LEU A 96 -2.19 -33.59 0.59
CA LEU A 96 -3.21 -33.63 1.64
C LEU A 96 -2.88 -34.68 2.71
N ALA A 97 -2.42 -35.87 2.31
CA ALA A 97 -1.97 -36.91 3.23
C ALA A 97 -0.75 -36.48 4.07
N GLN A 98 0.15 -35.66 3.52
CA GLN A 98 1.28 -35.09 4.26
C GLN A 98 0.83 -33.97 5.20
N LEU A 99 -0.05 -33.09 4.77
CA LEU A 99 -0.62 -32.02 5.59
C LEU A 99 -1.37 -32.60 6.80
N ALA A 100 -2.17 -33.66 6.60
CA ALA A 100 -2.89 -34.35 7.68
C ALA A 100 -1.95 -34.99 8.73
N ARG A 101 -0.70 -35.27 8.38
CA ARG A 101 0.32 -35.81 9.29
C ARG A 101 1.19 -34.75 9.97
N LEU A 102 0.96 -33.47 9.71
CA LEU A 102 1.67 -32.40 10.40
C LEU A 102 1.44 -32.48 11.92
N PRO A 103 2.46 -32.21 12.75
CA PRO A 103 3.79 -31.72 12.39
C PRO A 103 4.79 -32.81 11.94
N HIS A 104 4.45 -34.09 12.07
CA HIS A 104 5.38 -35.21 11.90
C HIS A 104 5.95 -35.32 10.48
N SER A 105 5.13 -35.07 9.45
CA SER A 105 5.55 -35.05 8.05
C SER A 105 6.55 -33.94 7.70
N ALA A 106 6.63 -32.89 8.52
CA ALA A 106 7.58 -31.80 8.38
C ALA A 106 8.83 -31.95 9.25
N SER A 107 8.88 -32.97 10.12
CA SER A 107 10.03 -33.21 10.98
C SER A 107 11.22 -33.66 10.14
N LYS A 108 12.28 -32.85 10.10
CA LYS A 108 13.58 -33.36 9.62
C LYS A 108 14.04 -34.40 10.64
N SER A 109 14.55 -35.54 10.16
CA SER A 109 15.44 -36.38 10.96
C SER A 109 16.68 -35.54 11.30
N SER A 110 16.60 -34.81 12.41
CA SER A 110 17.66 -33.94 12.91
C SER A 110 18.74 -34.81 13.54
N ALA A 111 19.52 -35.49 12.70
CA ALA A 111 20.77 -36.11 13.12
C ALA A 111 21.88 -35.07 13.37
N ASN A 112 21.69 -33.80 13.01
CA ASN A 112 22.59 -32.70 13.36
C ASN A 112 21.76 -31.44 13.58
N GLY A 113 21.89 -30.81 14.76
CA GLY A 113 21.13 -29.64 15.21
C GLY A 113 21.35 -28.40 14.34
N ASP A 114 20.70 -28.39 13.18
CA ASP A 114 20.87 -27.38 12.15
C ASP A 114 20.08 -26.12 12.54
N GLN A 115 20.77 -25.14 13.13
CA GLN A 115 20.18 -23.86 13.59
C GLN A 115 19.42 -23.11 12.48
N GLN A 116 19.72 -23.42 11.21
CA GLN A 116 19.08 -22.84 10.05
C GLN A 116 17.64 -23.35 9.83
N ALA A 117 17.34 -24.59 10.23
CA ALA A 117 15.99 -25.15 10.14
C ALA A 117 15.01 -24.52 11.16
N GLN A 118 15.50 -24.10 12.33
CA GLN A 118 14.69 -23.41 13.34
C GLN A 118 14.24 -22.00 12.92
N LYS A 119 14.89 -21.41 11.90
CA LYS A 119 14.59 -20.05 11.41
C LYS A 119 13.54 -19.98 10.30
N LEU A 120 13.14 -21.11 9.72
CA LEU A 120 12.12 -21.14 8.67
C LEU A 120 10.72 -20.89 9.27
N PRO A 121 9.87 -20.06 8.62
CA PRO A 121 8.55 -19.75 9.13
C PRO A 121 7.59 -20.96 9.08
N PHE A 122 7.71 -21.78 8.03
CA PHE A 122 6.91 -23.00 7.83
C PHE A 122 7.78 -24.24 8.01
N ARG A 123 7.46 -25.05 9.00
CA ARG A 123 8.20 -26.27 9.39
C ARG A 123 7.28 -27.21 10.19
N ASP A 124 7.84 -27.97 11.12
CA ASP A 124 7.16 -28.80 12.12
C ASP A 124 6.39 -27.99 13.20
N ASN A 125 6.14 -26.70 12.95
CA ASN A 125 5.41 -25.78 13.82
C ASN A 125 3.96 -25.57 13.36
N LEU A 126 3.38 -26.52 12.63
CA LEU A 126 2.05 -26.40 12.03
C LEU A 126 1.23 -27.67 12.29
N LYS A 127 -0.08 -27.53 12.30
CA LYS A 127 -1.04 -28.64 12.22
C LYS A 127 -2.15 -28.27 11.24
N LEU A 128 -2.70 -29.26 10.53
CA LEU A 128 -3.85 -29.07 9.66
C LEU A 128 -5.11 -28.84 10.49
N VAL A 129 -5.90 -27.82 10.12
CA VAL A 129 -7.19 -27.52 10.74
C VAL A 129 -8.33 -27.99 9.83
N SER A 130 -8.32 -27.57 8.57
CA SER A 130 -9.37 -27.92 7.61
C SER A 130 -8.91 -27.83 6.16
N VAL A 131 -9.64 -28.53 5.29
CA VAL A 131 -9.50 -28.50 3.83
C VAL A 131 -10.88 -28.22 3.27
N VAL A 132 -11.03 -27.12 2.53
CA VAL A 132 -12.33 -26.68 2.00
C VAL A 132 -12.24 -26.60 0.48
N ASP A 133 -13.24 -27.13 -0.21
CA ASP A 133 -13.39 -26.93 -1.64
C ASP A 133 -13.70 -25.45 -1.93
N PHE A 134 -12.88 -24.82 -2.77
CA PHE A 134 -12.93 -23.37 -2.98
C PHE A 134 -14.23 -22.91 -3.64
N PHE A 135 -14.85 -23.75 -4.48
CA PHE A 135 -16.03 -23.38 -5.26
C PHE A 135 -17.32 -23.57 -4.46
N THR A 136 -17.47 -24.72 -3.81
CA THR A 136 -18.66 -25.09 -3.03
C THR A 136 -18.64 -24.59 -1.60
N ARG A 137 -17.46 -24.21 -1.09
CA ARG A 137 -17.23 -23.82 0.32
C ARG A 137 -17.53 -24.93 1.32
N GLN A 138 -17.61 -26.18 0.87
CA GLN A 138 -17.80 -27.33 1.74
C GLN A 138 -16.44 -27.89 2.19
N GLU A 139 -16.37 -28.28 3.45
CA GLU A 139 -15.21 -29.01 3.96
C GLU A 139 -15.15 -30.39 3.32
N ILE A 140 -13.95 -30.83 2.93
CA ILE A 140 -13.69 -32.11 2.30
C ILE A 140 -12.64 -32.89 3.09
N HIS A 141 -12.73 -34.21 3.05
CA HIS A 141 -11.78 -35.12 3.73
C HIS A 141 -10.91 -35.90 2.75
N ALA A 142 -11.27 -35.93 1.47
CA ALA A 142 -10.49 -36.56 0.41
C ALA A 142 -10.67 -35.80 -0.91
N LEU A 143 -9.68 -35.87 -1.80
CA LEU A 143 -9.68 -35.08 -3.03
C LEU A 143 -10.85 -35.42 -3.97
N HIS A 144 -11.34 -36.67 -3.97
CA HIS A 144 -12.46 -37.07 -4.83
C HIS A 144 -13.79 -36.37 -4.50
N GLU A 145 -13.88 -35.75 -3.32
CA GLU A 145 -15.02 -34.91 -2.91
C GLU A 145 -14.91 -33.48 -3.50
N ALA A 146 -13.72 -33.06 -3.93
CA ALA A 146 -13.47 -31.75 -4.49
C ALA A 146 -14.10 -31.59 -5.88
N CYS A 147 -14.69 -30.42 -6.12
CA CYS A 147 -15.28 -30.07 -7.39
C CYS A 147 -14.21 -29.79 -8.45
N GLY A 148 -14.58 -29.99 -9.71
CA GLY A 148 -13.72 -29.67 -10.85
C GLY A 148 -14.20 -28.38 -11.48
N TYR A 149 -13.28 -27.42 -11.65
CA TYR A 149 -13.55 -26.27 -12.50
C TYR A 149 -13.15 -26.63 -13.93
N ASP A 150 -14.12 -26.98 -14.75
CA ASP A 150 -13.92 -27.49 -16.10
C ASP A 150 -14.10 -26.41 -17.18
N LEU A 151 -13.94 -26.83 -18.45
CA LEU A 151 -14.04 -25.93 -19.60
C LEU A 151 -15.44 -25.33 -19.75
N ASP A 152 -16.49 -26.09 -19.47
CA ASP A 152 -17.88 -25.63 -19.54
C ASP A 152 -18.16 -24.54 -18.50
N THR A 153 -17.66 -24.73 -17.27
CA THR A 153 -17.74 -23.72 -16.20
C THR A 153 -17.02 -22.44 -16.60
N LEU A 154 -15.80 -22.56 -17.15
CA LEU A 154 -15.03 -21.41 -17.65
C LEU A 154 -15.73 -20.66 -18.77
N GLN A 155 -16.37 -21.38 -19.71
CA GLN A 155 -17.09 -20.78 -20.82
C GLN A 155 -18.35 -20.06 -20.36
N ARG A 156 -19.14 -20.65 -19.45
CA ARG A 156 -20.30 -19.99 -18.85
C ARG A 156 -19.91 -18.72 -18.10
N GLU A 157 -18.78 -18.75 -17.39
CA GLU A 157 -18.26 -17.56 -16.74
C GLU A 157 -17.84 -16.50 -17.77
N ALA A 158 -17.11 -16.88 -18.81
CA ALA A 158 -16.75 -15.98 -19.91
C ALA A 158 -17.96 -15.32 -20.58
N GLU A 159 -19.09 -16.03 -20.70
CA GLU A 159 -20.35 -15.49 -21.22
C GLU A 159 -20.95 -14.39 -20.31
N LEU A 160 -20.85 -14.55 -18.98
CA LEU A 160 -21.28 -13.51 -18.03
C LEU A 160 -20.41 -12.25 -18.14
N TRP A 161 -19.12 -12.42 -18.43
CA TRP A 161 -18.19 -11.30 -18.63
C TRP A 161 -18.26 -10.70 -20.04
N ALA A 162 -18.88 -11.37 -21.01
CA ALA A 162 -18.91 -10.94 -22.41
C ALA A 162 -19.49 -9.54 -22.64
N GLN A 163 -20.33 -9.06 -21.73
CA GLN A 163 -20.96 -7.74 -21.80
C GLN A 163 -20.09 -6.62 -21.21
N GLN A 164 -19.00 -6.95 -20.50
CA GLN A 164 -18.15 -5.96 -19.86
C GLN A 164 -17.30 -5.24 -20.92
N THR A 165 -17.38 -3.92 -20.94
CA THR A 165 -16.54 -3.05 -21.79
C THR A 165 -15.35 -2.48 -21.02
N ALA A 166 -15.38 -2.56 -19.70
CA ALA A 166 -14.30 -2.15 -18.82
C ALA A 166 -14.16 -3.11 -17.63
N VAL A 167 -12.93 -3.29 -17.16
CA VAL A 167 -12.64 -4.08 -15.97
C VAL A 167 -11.54 -3.42 -15.15
N ARG A 168 -11.66 -3.53 -13.83
CA ARG A 168 -10.57 -3.20 -12.90
C ARG A 168 -9.77 -4.47 -12.62
N TRP A 169 -8.50 -4.44 -12.99
CA TRP A 169 -7.50 -5.46 -12.72
C TRP A 169 -6.76 -5.09 -11.44
N GLN A 170 -6.82 -5.94 -10.41
CA GLN A 170 -6.12 -5.72 -9.14
C GLN A 170 -5.17 -6.87 -8.87
N TRP A 171 -3.88 -6.57 -8.64
CA TRP A 171 -2.92 -7.59 -8.25
C TRP A 171 -3.13 -8.02 -6.80
N LEU A 172 -3.19 -9.34 -6.60
CA LEU A 172 -3.20 -9.98 -5.28
C LEU A 172 -1.77 -10.30 -4.80
N SER A 173 -0.82 -10.35 -5.74
CA SER A 173 0.60 -10.51 -5.45
C SER A 173 1.47 -9.82 -6.51
N PRO A 174 2.71 -9.44 -6.18
CA PRO A 174 3.60 -8.75 -7.12
C PRO A 174 3.80 -9.54 -8.43
N ALA A 175 3.74 -8.85 -9.56
CA ALA A 175 3.84 -9.43 -10.90
C ALA A 175 5.16 -9.06 -11.59
N ARG A 176 5.89 -10.07 -12.10
CA ARG A 176 7.13 -9.86 -12.85
C ARG A 176 6.87 -9.80 -14.33
N LEU A 177 6.41 -8.63 -14.78
CA LEU A 177 6.06 -8.37 -16.17
C LEU A 177 7.28 -7.81 -16.93
N LEU A 178 7.71 -8.48 -18.00
CA LEU A 178 8.80 -7.97 -18.83
C LEU A 178 8.32 -6.76 -19.65
N LYS A 179 9.12 -5.70 -19.73
CA LYS A 179 8.87 -4.58 -20.66
C LYS A 179 8.79 -5.06 -22.11
N ALA A 180 8.17 -4.27 -22.99
CA ALA A 180 8.19 -4.57 -24.42
C ALA A 180 9.64 -4.63 -24.92
N LYS A 181 9.94 -5.42 -25.96
CA LYS A 181 11.31 -5.57 -26.48
C LYS A 181 11.93 -4.22 -26.89
N ALA A 182 11.11 -3.31 -27.43
CA ALA A 182 11.51 -1.96 -27.81
C ALA A 182 11.92 -1.10 -26.59
N GLN A 183 11.15 -1.16 -25.49
CA GLN A 183 11.45 -0.45 -24.24
C GLN A 183 12.65 -1.05 -23.49
N ARG A 184 12.78 -2.39 -23.49
CA ARG A 184 13.82 -3.10 -22.74
C ARG A 184 15.24 -2.85 -23.26
N GLY A 185 15.41 -2.68 -24.57
CA GLY A 185 16.73 -2.53 -25.18
C GLY A 185 17.74 -3.60 -24.71
N GLN A 186 18.85 -3.14 -24.09
CA GLN A 186 19.90 -3.98 -23.50
C GLN A 186 19.84 -4.08 -21.96
N GLN A 187 18.76 -3.63 -21.31
CA GLN A 187 18.62 -3.65 -19.86
C GLN A 187 18.72 -5.08 -19.29
N LYS A 188 19.39 -5.21 -18.14
CA LYS A 188 19.62 -6.46 -17.41
C LYS A 188 19.06 -6.35 -15.99
N GLY A 189 18.97 -7.49 -15.28
CA GLY A 189 18.51 -7.52 -13.89
C GLY A 189 17.04 -7.12 -13.76
N GLU A 190 16.72 -6.32 -12.75
CA GLU A 190 15.35 -5.85 -12.49
C GLU A 190 14.89 -4.80 -13.51
N ALA A 191 15.78 -3.95 -14.05
CA ALA A 191 15.42 -2.87 -14.97
C ALA A 191 14.67 -3.31 -16.26
N ARG A 192 14.68 -4.60 -16.59
CA ARG A 192 13.95 -5.18 -17.74
C ARG A 192 12.46 -5.43 -17.48
N PHE A 193 12.00 -5.29 -16.24
CA PHE A 193 10.61 -5.48 -15.83
C PHE A 193 9.91 -4.14 -15.71
N VAL A 194 8.59 -4.12 -15.91
CA VAL A 194 7.71 -2.97 -15.69
C VAL A 194 7.83 -2.55 -14.23
N HIS A 195 8.27 -1.31 -13.96
CA HIS A 195 8.44 -0.79 -12.60
C HIS A 195 7.25 0.05 -12.15
N ASP A 196 6.74 0.89 -13.05
CA ASP A 196 5.77 1.92 -12.73
C ASP A 196 4.63 1.96 -13.77
N ALA A 197 3.75 2.93 -13.57
CA ALA A 197 2.64 3.26 -14.43
C ALA A 197 3.08 3.66 -15.87
N ALA A 198 4.26 4.26 -16.03
CA ALA A 198 4.77 4.72 -17.32
C ALA A 198 5.28 3.57 -18.22
N ASP A 199 5.75 2.48 -17.60
CA ASP A 199 6.17 1.27 -18.30
C ASP A 199 5.00 0.39 -18.79
N LEU A 200 3.79 0.64 -18.28
CA LEU A 200 2.63 -0.23 -18.50
C LEU A 200 1.72 0.28 -19.62
N SER A 201 1.18 -0.67 -20.39
CA SER A 201 0.08 -0.43 -21.33
C SER A 201 -0.85 -1.62 -21.32
N ALA A 202 -2.13 -1.41 -21.66
CA ALA A 202 -3.12 -2.48 -21.72
C ALA A 202 -2.68 -3.60 -22.70
N GLY A 203 -2.17 -3.22 -23.87
CA GLY A 203 -1.64 -4.17 -24.86
C GLY A 203 -0.46 -4.98 -24.32
N LEU A 204 0.46 -4.38 -23.55
CA LEU A 204 1.54 -5.11 -22.91
C LEU A 204 1.00 -6.11 -21.88
N LEU A 205 0.04 -5.71 -21.04
CA LEU A 205 -0.56 -6.55 -20.02
C LEU A 205 -1.23 -7.79 -20.62
N LEU A 206 -2.10 -7.59 -21.62
CA LEU A 206 -2.79 -8.67 -22.34
C LEU A 206 -1.81 -9.58 -23.09
N ALA A 207 -0.76 -9.03 -23.70
CA ALA A 207 0.29 -9.81 -24.34
C ALA A 207 1.07 -10.68 -23.33
N ARG A 208 1.31 -10.18 -22.12
CA ARG A 208 1.99 -10.93 -21.06
C ARG A 208 1.12 -12.04 -20.49
N LEU A 209 -0.19 -11.81 -20.37
CA LEU A 209 -1.16 -12.84 -19.98
C LEU A 209 -1.12 -14.01 -20.98
N TYR A 210 -1.28 -13.70 -22.27
CA TYR A 210 -1.22 -14.69 -23.32
C TYR A 210 0.11 -15.46 -23.30
N SER A 211 1.23 -14.74 -23.17
CA SER A 211 2.57 -15.34 -23.14
C SER A 211 2.76 -16.28 -21.95
N SER A 212 2.26 -15.92 -20.77
CA SER A 212 2.37 -16.75 -19.56
C SER A 212 1.57 -18.04 -19.68
N ILE A 213 0.32 -17.99 -20.16
CA ILE A 213 -0.51 -19.18 -20.36
C ILE A 213 0.06 -20.05 -21.48
N SER A 214 0.46 -19.45 -22.60
CA SER A 214 1.10 -20.15 -23.72
C SER A 214 2.39 -20.85 -23.31
N ALA A 215 3.22 -20.23 -22.47
CA ALA A 215 4.44 -20.84 -21.95
C ALA A 215 4.15 -22.08 -21.09
N LEU A 216 3.15 -22.01 -20.20
CA LEU A 216 2.73 -23.13 -19.37
C LEU A 216 2.21 -24.31 -20.22
N ILE A 217 1.36 -24.03 -21.21
CA ILE A 217 0.85 -25.06 -22.13
C ILE A 217 2.01 -25.72 -22.89
N ARG A 218 2.94 -24.92 -23.42
CA ARG A 218 4.10 -25.45 -24.15
C ARG A 218 4.97 -26.37 -23.30
N GLU A 219 5.18 -25.98 -22.04
CA GLU A 219 5.96 -26.78 -21.10
C GLU A 219 5.29 -28.12 -20.79
N ARG A 220 3.97 -28.10 -20.55
CA ARG A 220 3.18 -29.31 -20.23
C ARG A 220 2.99 -30.25 -21.40
N GLU A 221 2.70 -29.71 -22.58
CA GLU A 221 2.40 -30.49 -23.79
C GLU A 221 3.65 -30.79 -24.63
N GLY A 222 4.84 -30.34 -24.20
CA GLY A 222 6.08 -30.52 -24.95
C GLY A 222 6.09 -29.81 -26.31
N LEU A 223 5.37 -28.69 -26.46
CA LEU A 223 5.19 -28.00 -27.74
C LEU A 223 6.29 -26.96 -27.98
N GLU A 224 6.94 -27.03 -29.15
CA GLU A 224 7.97 -26.05 -29.52
C GLU A 224 7.40 -24.65 -29.73
N ARG A 225 6.22 -24.53 -30.36
CA ARG A 225 5.61 -23.23 -30.70
C ARG A 225 4.09 -23.32 -30.67
N LEU A 226 3.46 -22.27 -30.16
CA LEU A 226 2.03 -22.02 -30.29
C LEU A 226 1.79 -20.80 -31.20
N PRO A 227 0.58 -20.66 -31.78
CA PRO A 227 0.22 -19.51 -32.59
C PRO A 227 0.47 -18.20 -31.85
N ALA A 228 0.74 -17.12 -32.59
CA ALA A 228 0.63 -15.78 -32.01
C ALA A 228 -0.85 -15.39 -31.96
N ALA A 229 -1.28 -14.74 -30.88
CA ALA A 229 -2.59 -14.11 -30.84
C ALA A 229 -2.50 -12.63 -31.24
N THR A 230 -3.56 -12.15 -31.88
CA THR A 230 -3.83 -10.73 -31.99
C THR A 230 -4.29 -10.24 -30.62
N VAL A 231 -3.54 -9.30 -30.05
CA VAL A 231 -3.86 -8.70 -28.75
C VAL A 231 -5.00 -7.69 -28.96
N PRO A 232 -6.09 -7.73 -28.17
CA PRO A 232 -7.19 -6.79 -28.26
C PRO A 232 -6.72 -5.37 -28.02
N GLU A 233 -7.36 -4.42 -28.72
CA GLU A 233 -7.16 -3.00 -28.44
C GLU A 233 -7.89 -2.61 -27.16
N ALA A 234 -7.14 -1.97 -26.27
CA ALA A 234 -7.60 -1.53 -24.97
C ALA A 234 -6.78 -0.34 -24.50
N ASP A 235 -7.39 0.51 -23.69
CA ASP A 235 -6.77 1.65 -23.04
C ASP A 235 -6.77 1.49 -21.53
N ILE A 236 -5.82 2.14 -20.88
CA ILE A 236 -5.80 2.26 -19.41
C ILE A 236 -6.58 3.54 -19.05
N CYS A 237 -7.73 3.38 -18.42
CA CYS A 237 -8.57 4.52 -17.98
C CYS A 237 -8.25 5.01 -16.57
N HIS A 238 -7.64 4.14 -15.75
CA HIS A 238 -7.17 4.44 -14.40
C HIS A 238 -5.97 3.53 -14.11
N GLN A 239 -4.96 4.04 -13.42
CA GLN A 239 -3.90 3.17 -12.91
C GLN A 239 -3.24 3.77 -11.68
N HIS A 240 -2.89 2.87 -10.78
CA HIS A 240 -1.95 3.13 -9.71
C HIS A 240 -1.13 1.85 -9.55
N ALA A 241 -0.01 1.83 -10.26
CA ALA A 241 0.86 0.68 -10.35
C ALA A 241 2.25 1.07 -9.86
N PHE A 242 2.83 0.23 -9.01
CA PHE A 242 4.07 0.54 -8.32
C PHE A 242 4.92 -0.71 -8.08
N TRP A 243 6.21 -0.49 -7.85
CA TRP A 243 7.17 -1.56 -7.66
C TRP A 243 7.33 -1.93 -6.18
N LEU A 244 7.18 -3.22 -5.88
CA LEU A 244 7.44 -3.77 -4.55
C LEU A 244 8.65 -4.68 -4.58
N GLU A 245 9.52 -4.52 -3.59
CA GLU A 245 10.66 -5.41 -3.36
C GLU A 245 10.41 -6.37 -2.19
N ALA A 246 10.55 -7.66 -2.47
CA ALA A 246 10.46 -8.74 -1.49
C ALA A 246 11.85 -9.37 -1.25
N GLY A 247 12.36 -9.25 -0.03
CA GLY A 247 13.59 -9.93 0.37
C GLY A 247 13.34 -11.42 0.66
N TYR A 248 14.18 -12.30 0.10
CA TYR A 248 14.18 -13.74 0.40
C TYR A 248 15.60 -14.26 0.62
N ALA A 249 15.75 -15.37 1.34
CA ALA A 249 17.03 -16.07 1.43
C ALA A 249 17.05 -17.19 0.39
N ASP A 250 18.11 -17.27 -0.42
CA ASP A 250 18.30 -18.41 -1.32
C ASP A 250 18.76 -19.66 -0.55
N ALA A 251 18.90 -20.79 -1.26
CA ALA A 251 19.32 -22.06 -0.69
C ALA A 251 20.71 -22.01 0.00
N THR A 252 21.52 -20.99 -0.28
CA THR A 252 22.84 -20.76 0.35
C THR A 252 22.76 -19.83 1.55
N GLY A 253 21.56 -19.35 1.91
CA GLY A 253 21.34 -18.37 2.96
C GLY A 253 21.70 -16.94 2.55
N ARG A 254 22.03 -16.68 1.28
CA ARG A 254 22.29 -15.31 0.80
C ARG A 254 20.96 -14.59 0.62
N HIS A 255 20.93 -13.35 1.10
CA HIS A 255 19.78 -12.49 0.92
C HIS A 255 19.71 -12.03 -0.55
N GLN A 256 18.57 -12.27 -1.16
CA GLN A 256 18.21 -11.86 -2.50
C GLN A 256 16.99 -10.93 -2.41
N VAL A 257 16.84 -10.04 -3.37
CA VAL A 257 15.65 -9.20 -3.50
C VAL A 257 14.98 -9.56 -4.81
N MET A 258 13.68 -9.83 -4.75
CA MET A 258 12.85 -10.03 -5.91
C MET A 258 11.82 -8.91 -5.95
N GLY A 259 11.81 -8.11 -7.01
CA GLY A 259 10.81 -7.07 -7.18
C GLY A 259 9.69 -7.44 -8.15
N GLY A 260 8.53 -6.80 -8.01
CA GLY A 260 7.39 -6.98 -8.92
C GLY A 260 6.41 -5.82 -8.86
N LEU A 261 5.65 -5.68 -9.94
CA LEU A 261 4.59 -4.69 -10.07
C LEU A 261 3.37 -5.09 -9.22
N ALA A 262 2.82 -4.16 -8.45
CA ALA A 262 1.58 -4.34 -7.72
C ALA A 262 0.64 -3.14 -7.95
N GLY A 263 -0.54 -3.17 -7.34
CA GLY A 263 -1.53 -2.10 -7.42
C GLY A 263 -2.74 -2.46 -8.28
N VAL A 264 -3.22 -1.50 -9.06
CA VAL A 264 -4.49 -1.60 -9.79
C VAL A 264 -4.42 -0.90 -11.16
N VAL A 265 -5.12 -1.48 -12.14
CA VAL A 265 -5.29 -0.91 -13.48
C VAL A 265 -6.73 -1.08 -13.94
N GLY A 266 -7.37 0.00 -14.38
CA GLY A 266 -8.63 -0.01 -15.12
C GLY A 266 -8.37 -0.17 -16.61
N LEU A 267 -8.89 -1.24 -17.20
CA LEU A 267 -8.84 -1.51 -18.64
C LEU A 267 -10.18 -1.14 -19.27
N GLN A 268 -10.14 -0.37 -20.34
CA GLN A 268 -11.27 -0.07 -21.22
C GLN A 268 -11.03 -0.73 -22.57
N PHE A 269 -11.92 -1.63 -23.00
CA PHE A 269 -11.80 -2.30 -24.30
C PHE A 269 -12.45 -1.47 -25.40
N ALA A 270 -11.78 -1.36 -26.55
CA ALA A 270 -12.29 -0.62 -27.71
C ALA A 270 -13.48 -1.34 -28.38
N GLU A 271 -13.42 -2.67 -28.40
CA GLU A 271 -14.47 -3.55 -28.89
C GLU A 271 -14.76 -4.66 -27.88
N PRO A 272 -15.95 -5.28 -27.90
CA PRO A 272 -16.25 -6.44 -27.05
C PRO A 272 -15.24 -7.56 -27.25
N LEU A 273 -14.67 -8.05 -26.14
CA LEU A 273 -13.71 -9.14 -26.20
C LEU A 273 -14.37 -10.46 -26.63
N SER A 274 -13.62 -11.28 -27.37
CA SER A 274 -14.06 -12.62 -27.70
C SER A 274 -14.11 -13.52 -26.46
N ALA A 275 -14.96 -14.55 -26.49
CA ALA A 275 -15.06 -15.54 -25.42
C ALA A 275 -13.68 -16.17 -25.08
N ALA A 276 -12.84 -16.38 -26.10
CA ALA A 276 -11.47 -16.89 -25.89
C ALA A 276 -10.60 -15.96 -25.03
N TRP A 277 -10.69 -14.65 -25.24
CA TRP A 277 -9.96 -13.68 -24.41
C TRP A 277 -10.51 -13.59 -23.00
N TRP A 278 -11.84 -13.67 -22.83
CA TRP A 278 -12.44 -13.78 -21.50
C TRP A 278 -12.01 -15.04 -20.77
N SER A 279 -11.96 -16.19 -21.44
CA SER A 279 -11.44 -17.42 -20.84
C SER A 279 -9.98 -17.28 -20.39
N LEU A 280 -9.12 -16.59 -21.15
CA LEU A 280 -7.72 -16.34 -20.74
C LEU A 280 -7.64 -15.37 -19.55
N LEU A 281 -8.44 -14.32 -19.56
CA LEU A 281 -8.54 -13.34 -18.47
C LEU A 281 -9.01 -13.99 -17.16
N ILE A 282 -10.02 -14.84 -17.25
CA ILE A 282 -10.58 -15.57 -16.11
C ILE A 282 -9.60 -16.62 -15.61
N LEU A 283 -9.12 -17.49 -16.49
CA LEU A 283 -8.18 -18.58 -16.15
C LEU A 283 -6.87 -18.02 -15.59
N GLY A 284 -6.38 -16.89 -16.12
CA GLY A 284 -5.19 -16.21 -15.61
C GLY A 284 -5.29 -15.80 -14.14
N GLN A 285 -6.50 -15.51 -13.63
CA GLN A 285 -6.71 -15.27 -12.20
C GLN A 285 -6.44 -16.51 -11.35
N TYR A 286 -6.34 -17.73 -11.90
CA TYR A 286 -5.95 -18.98 -11.20
C TYR A 286 -4.49 -19.38 -11.45
N LEU A 287 -3.92 -18.98 -12.58
CA LEU A 287 -2.56 -19.34 -13.00
C LEU A 287 -1.48 -18.33 -12.62
N GLY A 288 -1.86 -17.06 -12.51
CA GLY A 288 -0.97 -15.92 -12.41
C GLY A 288 -0.35 -15.49 -13.74
N ILE A 289 0.21 -14.28 -13.77
CA ILE A 289 0.84 -13.64 -14.94
C ILE A 289 2.32 -13.30 -14.67
N GLY A 290 3.13 -13.32 -15.73
CA GLY A 290 4.54 -12.93 -15.68
C GLY A 290 5.45 -14.10 -15.33
N GLN A 291 6.58 -13.79 -14.69
CA GLN A 291 7.56 -14.79 -14.26
C GLN A 291 7.33 -15.21 -12.80
N ARG A 292 7.77 -16.43 -12.45
CA ARG A 292 7.72 -16.99 -11.09
C ARG A 292 6.31 -17.24 -10.53
N THR A 293 5.32 -17.43 -11.40
CA THR A 293 3.92 -17.69 -11.01
C THR A 293 3.74 -18.94 -10.14
N THR A 294 4.65 -19.92 -10.23
CA THR A 294 4.68 -21.11 -9.36
C THR A 294 4.92 -20.79 -7.89
N PHE A 295 5.59 -19.66 -7.60
CA PHE A 295 5.82 -19.15 -6.26
C PHE A 295 4.71 -18.17 -5.81
N GLY A 296 3.54 -18.21 -6.46
CA GLY A 296 2.40 -17.35 -6.13
C GLY A 296 2.54 -15.90 -6.59
N TRP A 297 3.42 -15.61 -7.55
CA TRP A 297 3.59 -14.27 -8.12
C TRP A 297 2.61 -13.99 -9.26
N GLY A 298 2.25 -12.73 -9.42
CA GLY A 298 1.36 -12.25 -10.47
C GLY A 298 -0.07 -12.78 -10.36
N ARG A 299 -0.54 -13.09 -9.14
CA ARG A 299 -1.96 -13.37 -8.89
C ARG A 299 -2.73 -12.06 -9.04
N TYR A 300 -3.93 -12.13 -9.58
CA TYR A 300 -4.79 -10.96 -9.75
C TYR A 300 -6.26 -11.36 -9.70
N THR A 301 -7.11 -10.37 -9.48
CA THR A 301 -8.56 -10.48 -9.61
C THR A 301 -9.08 -9.43 -10.59
N LEU A 302 -10.19 -9.77 -11.25
CA LEU A 302 -10.95 -8.88 -12.12
C LEU A 302 -12.22 -8.45 -11.40
N ILE A 303 -12.48 -7.15 -11.48
CA ILE A 303 -13.64 -6.50 -10.89
C ILE A 303 -14.41 -5.83 -12.03
N SER A 304 -15.68 -6.17 -12.18
CA SER A 304 -16.56 -5.54 -13.17
C SER A 304 -16.90 -4.10 -12.76
N ALA A 305 -17.45 -3.32 -13.69
CA ALA A 305 -17.91 -1.96 -13.38
C ALA A 305 -18.98 -1.93 -12.27
N GLU A 306 -19.73 -3.01 -12.10
CA GLU A 306 -20.77 -3.18 -11.08
C GLU A 306 -20.23 -3.81 -9.77
N GLY A 307 -18.92 -4.05 -9.67
CA GLY A 307 -18.32 -4.70 -8.50
C GLY A 307 -18.46 -6.22 -8.49
N GLY A 308 -18.76 -6.84 -9.63
CA GLY A 308 -18.78 -8.29 -9.78
C GLY A 308 -17.38 -8.88 -9.85
N PHE A 309 -17.21 -10.10 -9.33
CA PHE A 309 -15.94 -10.82 -9.29
C PHE A 309 -16.06 -12.19 -9.95
N SER A 310 -14.98 -12.60 -10.61
CA SER A 310 -14.82 -13.93 -11.19
C SER A 310 -14.10 -14.82 -10.18
N TYR A 311 -12.85 -14.47 -9.86
CA TYR A 311 -12.09 -15.08 -8.79
C TYR A 311 -12.47 -14.47 -7.43
N ARG A 312 -13.10 -15.26 -6.57
CA ARG A 312 -13.42 -14.86 -5.20
C ARG A 312 -12.21 -15.08 -4.29
N ALA A 313 -11.30 -14.12 -4.26
CA ALA A 313 -10.10 -14.18 -3.44
C ALA A 313 -10.43 -14.55 -1.98
N GLU A 314 -9.61 -15.42 -1.40
CA GLU A 314 -9.65 -15.65 0.04
C GLU A 314 -9.11 -14.42 0.77
N TYR A 315 -9.54 -14.26 2.02
CA TYR A 315 -9.04 -13.22 2.90
C TYR A 315 -8.21 -13.82 4.02
N ALA A 316 -7.33 -12.99 4.57
CA ALA A 316 -6.62 -13.31 5.80
C ALA A 316 -7.62 -13.67 6.90
N LEU A 317 -7.33 -14.73 7.65
CA LEU A 317 -8.21 -15.17 8.74
C LEU A 317 -8.25 -14.20 9.91
N ASN A 318 -7.12 -13.53 10.16
CA ASN A 318 -6.93 -12.62 11.27
C ASN A 318 -6.74 -11.21 10.74
N SER A 319 -7.76 -10.35 10.92
CA SER A 319 -7.60 -8.93 10.63
C SER A 319 -6.49 -8.33 11.48
N LEU A 320 -5.79 -7.34 10.92
CA LEU A 320 -4.82 -6.54 11.66
C LEU A 320 -5.42 -5.83 12.88
N LEU A 321 -6.73 -5.54 12.86
CA LEU A 321 -7.46 -4.99 14.00
C LEU A 321 -7.54 -5.99 15.16
N LEU A 322 -7.64 -7.30 14.90
CA LEU A 322 -7.58 -8.33 15.95
C LEU A 322 -6.20 -8.38 16.59
N GLN A 323 -5.13 -8.21 15.81
CA GLN A 323 -3.78 -8.10 16.37
C GLN A 323 -3.61 -6.81 17.18
N ALA A 324 -4.23 -5.70 16.76
CA ALA A 324 -4.19 -4.44 17.48
C ALA A 324 -4.92 -4.53 18.83
N LYS A 325 -5.96 -5.37 18.93
CA LYS A 325 -6.78 -5.64 20.13
C LYS A 325 -6.07 -6.40 21.23
N ASP A 326 -4.93 -7.01 20.93
CA ASP A 326 -4.11 -7.70 21.91
C ASP A 326 -3.80 -6.83 23.13
N GLU A 327 -3.98 -7.41 24.32
CA GLU A 327 -3.88 -6.68 25.58
C GLU A 327 -2.49 -6.07 25.79
N GLU A 328 -1.43 -6.86 25.56
CA GLU A 328 -0.05 -6.36 25.68
C GLU A 328 0.21 -5.23 24.66
N ASN A 329 -0.34 -5.34 23.46
CA ASN A 329 -0.24 -4.29 22.46
C ASN A 329 -0.93 -2.99 22.90
N LEU A 330 -2.18 -3.09 23.36
CA LEU A 330 -2.96 -1.94 23.87
C LEU A 330 -2.27 -1.28 25.07
N LEU A 331 -1.75 -2.05 26.02
CA LEU A 331 -1.02 -1.52 27.18
C LEU A 331 0.23 -0.74 26.75
N ARG A 332 1.00 -1.26 25.78
CA ARG A 332 2.17 -0.55 25.24
C ARG A 332 1.77 0.72 24.50
N ALA A 333 0.65 0.70 23.77
CA ALA A 333 0.12 1.88 23.09
C ALA A 333 -0.33 2.95 24.10
N TRP A 334 -1.06 2.55 25.14
CA TRP A 334 -1.52 3.43 26.24
C TRP A 334 -0.33 4.13 26.90
N ARG A 335 0.63 3.36 27.43
CA ARG A 335 1.83 3.90 28.08
C ARG A 335 2.57 4.86 27.17
N HIS A 336 2.69 4.55 25.88
CA HIS A 336 3.39 5.42 24.95
C HIS A 336 2.68 6.77 24.76
N VAL A 337 1.35 6.78 24.63
CA VAL A 337 0.58 8.01 24.45
C VAL A 337 0.52 8.84 25.73
N ILE A 338 0.44 8.19 26.89
CA ILE A 338 0.38 8.85 28.20
C ILE A 338 1.74 9.44 28.62
N THR A 339 2.85 8.72 28.38
CA THR A 339 4.21 9.21 28.68
C THR A 339 4.67 10.29 27.70
N GLY A 340 4.18 10.26 26.46
CA GLY A 340 4.56 11.20 25.40
C GLY A 340 3.88 12.57 25.46
N ARG A 341 3.33 12.99 26.61
CA ARG A 341 2.68 14.30 26.82
C ARG A 341 3.71 15.45 26.89
N ASP A 342 4.50 15.65 25.83
CA ASP A 342 5.29 16.89 25.66
C ASP A 342 4.63 17.76 24.59
N VAL A 343 3.53 18.43 24.94
CA VAL A 343 3.19 19.70 24.29
C VAL A 343 3.80 20.78 25.19
N PRO A 344 4.83 21.52 24.75
CA PRO A 344 5.42 22.60 25.54
C PRO A 344 4.33 23.58 26.00
N GLU A 345 4.22 23.82 27.31
CA GLU A 345 3.29 24.80 27.90
C GLU A 345 3.46 26.19 27.25
N ASP A 346 4.69 26.48 26.79
CA ASP A 346 5.12 27.74 26.18
C ASP A 346 4.55 28.01 24.77
N LEU A 347 3.93 27.00 24.13
CA LEU A 347 3.32 27.14 22.79
C LEU A 347 1.82 27.46 22.84
N ILE A 348 1.26 27.58 24.05
CA ILE A 348 -0.13 27.96 24.28
C ILE A 348 -0.20 29.48 24.23
N ALA A 349 -0.54 30.05 23.08
CA ALA A 349 -0.87 31.46 23.01
C ALA A 349 -2.02 31.76 24.00
N GLU A 350 -1.91 32.88 24.71
CA GLU A 350 -2.78 33.38 25.79
C GLU A 350 -4.24 33.68 25.36
N ASP A 351 -4.89 32.80 24.60
CA ASP A 351 -6.35 32.76 24.48
C ASP A 351 -6.85 31.80 25.57
N GLU A 352 -7.20 32.40 26.72
CA GLU A 352 -7.74 31.76 27.92
C GLU A 352 -9.01 30.95 27.61
N GLY A 353 -8.83 29.67 27.26
CA GLY A 353 -9.93 28.72 27.05
C GLY A 353 -9.56 27.41 26.34
N ILE A 354 -8.35 27.31 25.76
CA ILE A 354 -8.04 26.26 24.77
C ILE A 354 -7.30 25.03 25.36
N VAL A 355 -6.88 25.08 26.64
CA VAL A 355 -6.10 23.98 27.26
C VAL A 355 -6.78 23.33 28.48
N SER A 356 -7.87 23.89 29.02
CA SER A 356 -8.60 23.24 30.10
C SER A 356 -9.20 21.89 29.69
N ASP A 357 -9.40 21.67 28.38
CA ASP A 357 -9.98 20.45 27.81
C ASP A 357 -8.97 19.28 27.67
N TRP A 358 -7.72 19.47 28.12
CA TRP A 358 -6.75 18.38 28.36
C TRP A 358 -6.93 17.72 29.73
N ARG A 359 -7.77 18.29 30.59
CA ARG A 359 -8.12 17.73 31.89
C ARG A 359 -9.52 17.12 31.79
N ASP A 360 -9.57 15.81 31.52
CA ASP A 360 -10.52 15.01 32.30
C ASP A 360 -10.15 15.24 33.79
N ASP A 361 -11.13 15.29 34.69
CA ASP A 361 -10.93 15.66 36.11
C ASP A 361 -9.95 14.71 36.87
N GLU A 362 -9.47 13.64 36.23
CA GLU A 362 -8.43 12.73 36.71
C GLU A 362 -7.30 12.62 35.67
N GLU A 363 -6.04 12.82 36.08
CA GLU A 363 -4.89 12.57 35.21
C GLU A 363 -4.81 11.06 34.90
N PRO A 364 -4.84 10.65 33.60
CA PRO A 364 -4.81 9.23 33.28
C PRO A 364 -3.51 8.57 33.76
N ASP A 365 -3.63 7.50 34.55
CA ASP A 365 -2.53 6.70 35.08
C ASP A 365 -1.98 5.74 34.00
N GLU A 366 -0.65 5.63 33.91
CA GLU A 366 0.04 4.68 33.02
C GLU A 366 -0.26 3.20 33.33
N THR A 367 -0.66 2.92 34.57
CA THR A 367 -0.99 1.60 35.07
C THR A 367 -2.48 1.24 34.97
N ASP A 368 -3.36 2.23 34.83
CA ASP A 368 -4.81 2.05 34.74
C ASP A 368 -5.32 2.31 33.32
N ALA A 369 -4.93 1.42 32.39
CA ALA A 369 -5.40 1.51 31.01
C ALA A 369 -6.87 1.05 30.92
N PRO A 370 -7.77 1.81 30.28
CA PRO A 370 -9.18 1.42 30.09
C PRO A 370 -9.31 0.39 28.95
N LEU A 371 -8.77 -0.80 29.17
CA LEU A 371 -8.67 -1.88 28.19
C LEU A 371 -10.04 -2.31 27.65
N GLU A 372 -11.04 -2.45 28.52
CA GLU A 372 -12.40 -2.84 28.12
C GLU A 372 -12.96 -1.90 27.06
N ARG A 373 -12.88 -0.58 27.30
CA ARG A 373 -13.30 0.44 26.33
C ARG A 373 -12.52 0.37 25.02
N LEU A 374 -11.18 0.26 25.08
CA LEU A 374 -10.35 0.18 23.88
C LEU A 374 -10.65 -1.07 23.04
N GLN A 375 -10.92 -2.19 23.70
CA GLN A 375 -11.29 -3.45 23.06
C GLN A 375 -12.68 -3.37 22.44
N GLU A 376 -13.66 -2.76 23.12
CA GLU A 376 -14.99 -2.50 22.58
C GLU A 376 -14.94 -1.62 21.33
N ASP A 377 -14.10 -0.58 21.33
CA ASP A 377 -13.93 0.30 20.17
C ASP A 377 -13.32 -0.46 18.99
N LEU A 378 -12.32 -1.32 19.22
CA LEU A 378 -11.79 -2.20 18.17
C LEU A 378 -12.83 -3.22 17.66
N ASP A 379 -13.71 -3.73 18.52
CA ASP A 379 -14.83 -4.55 18.08
C ASP A 379 -15.79 -3.77 17.18
N LYS A 380 -16.12 -2.51 17.55
CA LYS A 380 -16.91 -1.64 16.67
C LYS A 380 -16.20 -1.44 15.32
N MET A 381 -14.88 -1.29 15.30
CA MET A 381 -14.09 -1.15 14.06
C MET A 381 -14.16 -2.40 13.19
N LEU A 382 -13.98 -3.58 13.79
CA LEU A 382 -14.07 -4.88 13.09
C LEU A 382 -15.41 -5.09 12.39
N PHE A 383 -16.50 -4.57 12.97
CA PHE A 383 -17.84 -4.67 12.41
C PHE A 383 -18.28 -3.42 11.62
N GLY A 384 -17.38 -2.49 11.32
CA GLY A 384 -17.70 -1.27 10.56
C GLY A 384 -18.68 -0.32 11.25
N ARG A 385 -18.79 -0.38 12.58
CA ARG A 385 -19.70 0.44 13.41
C ARG A 385 -19.00 1.59 14.12
N TYR A 386 -17.69 1.70 14.00
CA TYR A 386 -16.91 2.76 14.63
C TYR A 386 -16.88 4.01 13.74
N GLN A 387 -17.20 5.17 14.30
CA GLN A 387 -17.06 6.46 13.63
C GLN A 387 -15.98 7.27 14.32
N ALA A 388 -14.99 7.74 13.56
CA ALA A 388 -13.93 8.56 14.11
C ALA A 388 -14.52 9.90 14.63
N PRO A 389 -14.25 10.29 15.89
CA PRO A 389 -14.63 11.61 16.40
C PRO A 389 -13.83 12.71 15.68
N ALA A 390 -14.33 13.94 15.78
CA ALA A 390 -13.64 15.10 15.23
C ALA A 390 -12.24 15.28 15.86
N LEU A 391 -11.28 15.65 15.02
CA LEU A 391 -9.93 16.02 15.43
C LEU A 391 -9.96 17.41 16.09
N ARG A 392 -9.06 17.69 17.03
CA ARG A 392 -8.91 19.03 17.63
C ARG A 392 -7.86 19.83 16.87
N GLY A 393 -8.24 21.00 16.35
CA GLY A 393 -7.37 21.91 15.61
C GLY A 393 -6.53 22.79 16.52
N TYR A 394 -5.23 22.92 16.24
CA TYR A 394 -4.32 23.84 16.95
C TYR A 394 -3.44 24.60 15.96
N LEU A 395 -3.05 25.82 16.31
CA LEU A 395 -2.11 26.64 15.54
C LEU A 395 -0.83 26.83 16.33
N ILE A 396 0.28 26.31 15.81
CA ILE A 396 1.60 26.47 16.44
C ILE A 396 2.43 27.46 15.60
N PRO A 397 3.03 28.51 16.19
CA PRO A 397 3.96 29.38 15.47
C PRO A 397 5.19 28.59 14.98
N LYS A 398 5.58 28.78 13.72
CA LYS A 398 6.85 28.28 13.19
C LYS A 398 7.98 29.25 13.52
N SER A 399 9.20 28.73 13.62
CA SER A 399 10.40 29.52 13.86
C SER A 399 10.79 30.45 12.70
N ASP A 400 10.16 30.29 11.53
CA ASP A 400 10.36 31.11 10.32
C ASP A 400 9.27 32.18 10.10
N GLY A 401 8.33 32.34 11.03
CA GLY A 401 7.28 33.37 10.98
C GLY A 401 5.94 32.94 10.37
N GLY A 402 5.78 31.65 10.00
CA GLY A 402 4.49 31.07 9.61
C GLY A 402 3.71 30.42 10.77
N VAL A 403 2.53 29.84 10.48
CA VAL A 403 1.78 28.99 11.42
C VAL A 403 1.74 27.54 10.93
N ARG A 404 1.77 26.59 11.86
CA ARG A 404 1.59 25.16 11.60
C ARG A 404 0.21 24.73 12.11
N PRO A 405 -0.74 24.45 11.21
CA PRO A 405 -2.01 23.88 11.59
C PRO A 405 -1.82 22.41 11.97
N LEU A 406 -2.15 22.05 13.21
CA LEU A 406 -2.21 20.68 13.70
C LEU A 406 -3.65 20.23 13.81
N ALA A 407 -3.88 18.94 13.57
CA ALA A 407 -5.16 18.27 13.76
C ALA A 407 -4.89 17.02 14.61
N ILE A 408 -5.19 17.10 15.90
CA ILE A 408 -4.81 16.10 16.89
C ILE A 408 -6.04 15.21 17.19
N PRO A 409 -5.94 13.88 17.05
CA PRO A 409 -7.02 12.98 17.44
C PRO A 409 -7.27 13.01 18.96
N PRO A 410 -8.50 12.70 19.42
CA PRO A 410 -8.79 12.48 20.83
C PRO A 410 -7.90 11.39 21.47
N LEU A 411 -7.81 11.38 22.81
CA LEU A 411 -6.88 10.52 23.54
C LEU A 411 -7.00 9.04 23.16
N TYR A 412 -8.21 8.48 23.22
CA TYR A 412 -8.44 7.07 22.93
C TYR A 412 -8.13 6.73 21.47
N ASP A 413 -8.49 7.58 20.52
CA ASP A 413 -8.11 7.44 19.11
C ASP A 413 -6.59 7.44 18.92
N ARG A 414 -5.84 8.29 19.63
CA ARG A 414 -4.37 8.24 19.57
C ARG A 414 -3.84 6.90 20.05
N VAL A 415 -4.42 6.33 21.11
CA VAL A 415 -4.04 5.00 21.62
C VAL A 415 -4.36 3.90 20.61
N LEU A 416 -5.57 3.91 20.02
CA LEU A 416 -5.99 2.93 19.02
C LEU A 416 -5.14 3.03 17.73
N GLN A 417 -4.90 4.26 17.26
CA GLN A 417 -4.01 4.52 16.13
C GLN A 417 -2.58 4.06 16.42
N ARG A 418 -2.08 4.27 17.64
CA ARG A 418 -0.76 3.80 18.06
C ARG A 418 -0.69 2.27 18.16
N ALA A 419 -1.72 1.63 18.69
CA ALA A 419 -1.82 0.17 18.76
C ALA A 419 -1.79 -0.44 17.35
N LEU A 420 -2.51 0.16 16.40
CA LEU A 420 -2.47 -0.25 15.00
C LEU A 420 -1.10 0.02 14.36
N GLN A 421 -0.50 1.18 14.61
CA GLN A 421 0.84 1.51 14.12
C GLN A 421 1.89 0.46 14.55
N GLN A 422 1.81 -0.03 15.78
CA GLN A 422 2.71 -1.07 16.32
C GLN A 422 2.59 -2.40 15.56
N VAL A 423 1.40 -2.72 15.04
CA VAL A 423 1.12 -3.92 14.25
C VAL A 423 1.58 -3.75 12.79
N LEU A 424 1.33 -2.59 12.18
CA LEU A 424 1.67 -2.31 10.77
C LEU A 424 3.18 -2.10 10.56
N THR A 425 3.86 -1.45 11.49
CA THR A 425 5.27 -1.04 11.34
C THR A 425 6.20 -2.20 10.98
N PRO A 426 6.17 -3.38 11.65
CA PRO A 426 7.04 -4.51 11.30
C PRO A 426 6.86 -5.03 9.87
N ALA A 427 5.66 -4.89 9.30
CA ALA A 427 5.37 -5.31 7.94
C ALA A 427 5.92 -4.28 6.94
N PHE A 428 5.59 -3.01 7.11
CA PHE A 428 6.05 -1.95 6.22
C PHE A 428 7.56 -1.72 6.27
N GLU A 429 8.22 -1.89 7.42
CA GLU A 429 9.68 -1.79 7.52
C GLU A 429 10.42 -2.80 6.62
N GLN A 430 9.81 -3.93 6.27
CA GLN A 430 10.39 -4.89 5.32
C GLN A 430 10.28 -4.43 3.86
N LEU A 431 9.35 -3.52 3.56
CA LEU A 431 9.07 -3.03 2.21
C LEU A 431 9.73 -1.67 1.95
N MET A 432 9.87 -0.82 2.96
CA MET A 432 10.35 0.56 2.79
C MET A 432 11.79 0.64 2.28
N TYR A 433 12.04 1.61 1.40
CA TYR A 433 13.37 1.93 0.89
C TYR A 433 14.40 2.16 2.00
N SER A 434 15.59 1.58 1.84
CA SER A 434 16.61 1.54 2.90
C SER A 434 17.22 2.89 3.28
N GLN A 435 17.13 3.92 2.42
CA GLN A 435 17.61 5.29 2.69
C GLN A 435 16.46 6.28 2.94
N SER A 436 15.28 5.77 3.31
CA SER A 436 14.25 6.55 3.98
C SER A 436 14.48 6.51 5.50
N HIS A 437 14.63 7.66 6.15
CA HIS A 437 15.03 7.78 7.56
C HIS A 437 13.96 8.37 8.47
N GLY A 438 13.03 9.17 7.94
CA GLY A 438 12.06 9.91 8.74
C GLY A 438 11.07 8.98 9.43
N TYR A 439 10.80 9.18 10.72
CA TYR A 439 9.78 8.46 11.48
C TYR A 439 9.91 6.93 11.53
N ARG A 440 11.12 6.40 11.33
CA ARG A 440 11.37 4.96 11.28
C ARG A 440 12.20 4.46 12.48
N PRO A 441 11.90 3.28 13.05
CA PRO A 441 12.68 2.70 14.14
C PRO A 441 14.16 2.54 13.77
N GLY A 442 15.07 2.98 14.66
CA GLY A 442 16.52 2.86 14.45
C GLY A 442 17.11 3.78 13.37
N ARG A 443 16.30 4.69 12.79
CA ARG A 443 16.73 5.71 11.83
C ARG A 443 16.67 7.10 12.48
N SER A 444 17.57 8.00 12.09
CA SER A 444 17.64 9.35 12.63
C SER A 444 18.35 10.29 11.65
N ARG A 445 18.31 11.60 11.95
CA ARG A 445 19.11 12.60 11.24
C ARG A 445 20.61 12.24 11.17
N MET A 446 21.13 11.61 12.22
CA MET A 446 22.53 11.17 12.28
C MET A 446 22.80 10.02 11.32
N THR A 447 21.88 9.07 11.17
CA THR A 447 22.08 7.95 10.23
C THR A 447 22.03 8.44 8.79
N ALA A 448 21.16 9.39 8.45
CA ALA A 448 21.15 10.05 7.14
C ALA A 448 22.46 10.80 6.87
N GLY A 449 22.97 11.55 7.85
CA GLY A 449 24.24 12.26 7.73
C GLY A 449 25.43 11.35 7.47
N ARG A 450 25.50 10.19 8.12
CA ARG A 450 26.58 9.20 7.86
C ARG A 450 26.56 8.68 6.42
N VAL A 451 25.38 8.43 5.86
CA VAL A 451 25.22 7.98 4.48
C VAL A 451 25.70 9.06 3.51
N ILE A 452 25.35 10.33 3.76
CA ILE A 452 25.84 11.48 2.97
C ILE A 452 27.37 11.55 2.98
N GLN A 453 27.99 11.46 4.17
CA GLN A 453 29.45 11.50 4.30
C GLN A 453 30.13 10.35 3.57
N GLN A 454 29.55 9.15 3.64
CA GLN A 454 30.06 7.99 2.91
C GLN A 454 29.96 8.19 1.39
N ALA A 455 28.81 8.62 0.89
CA ALA A 455 28.60 8.88 -0.52
C ALA A 455 29.57 9.94 -1.06
N TRP A 456 29.86 11.00 -0.30
CA TRP A 456 30.89 11.96 -0.72
C TRP A 456 32.26 11.29 -0.95
N ARG A 457 32.67 10.38 -0.06
CA ARG A 457 33.93 9.62 -0.19
C ARG A 457 33.93 8.67 -1.40
N GLU A 458 32.75 8.26 -1.86
CA GLU A 458 32.54 7.46 -3.07
C GLU A 458 32.50 8.30 -4.37
N GLY A 459 32.70 9.63 -4.26
CA GLY A 459 32.82 10.56 -5.38
C GLY A 459 31.52 11.25 -5.78
N TYR A 460 30.49 11.24 -4.92
CA TYR A 460 29.28 12.03 -5.13
C TYR A 460 29.52 13.48 -4.67
N GLN A 461 29.78 14.37 -5.63
CA GLN A 461 30.21 15.76 -5.38
C GLN A 461 29.12 16.81 -5.56
N TRP A 462 27.94 16.41 -6.05
CA TRP A 462 26.80 17.28 -6.30
C TRP A 462 25.58 16.79 -5.52
N VAL A 463 24.71 17.70 -5.13
CA VAL A 463 23.45 17.41 -4.45
C VAL A 463 22.31 18.13 -5.14
N TYR A 464 21.18 17.44 -5.25
CA TYR A 464 19.89 18.04 -5.48
C TYR A 464 19.09 17.96 -4.17
N GLU A 465 18.77 19.10 -3.59
CA GLU A 465 17.94 19.28 -2.39
C GLU A 465 16.49 19.53 -2.83
N GLY A 466 15.51 18.87 -2.19
CA GLY A 466 14.10 19.07 -2.48
C GLY A 466 13.20 18.80 -1.28
N ASP A 467 12.04 19.42 -1.28
CA ASP A 467 11.00 19.34 -0.25
C ASP A 467 9.66 19.14 -0.97
N VAL A 468 8.85 18.18 -0.54
CA VAL A 468 7.52 17.97 -1.11
C VAL A 468 6.56 19.02 -0.56
N ARG A 469 5.98 19.82 -1.44
CA ARG A 469 5.08 20.92 -1.07
C ARG A 469 3.84 20.38 -0.38
N ASP A 470 3.54 20.93 0.79
CA ASP A 470 2.31 20.68 1.56
C ASP A 470 1.92 19.20 1.64
N PHE A 471 2.91 18.32 1.79
CA PHE A 471 2.73 16.89 1.60
C PHE A 471 1.56 16.33 2.44
N PHE A 472 1.56 16.63 3.75
CA PHE A 472 0.52 16.14 4.65
C PHE A 472 -0.88 16.67 4.27
N ASP A 473 -1.02 17.84 3.66
CA ASP A 473 -2.33 18.35 3.25
C ASP A 473 -2.75 17.87 1.84
N SER A 474 -1.81 17.34 1.05
CA SER A 474 -2.01 17.00 -0.37
C SER A 474 -2.27 15.51 -0.66
N VAL A 475 -2.02 14.61 0.30
CA VAL A 475 -2.20 13.16 0.10
C VAL A 475 -3.65 12.81 -0.27
N GLN A 476 -3.84 12.21 -1.46
CA GLN A 476 -5.15 11.73 -1.90
C GLN A 476 -5.53 10.42 -1.20
N TRP A 477 -6.71 10.37 -0.58
CA TRP A 477 -7.18 9.18 0.13
C TRP A 477 -7.42 7.98 -0.79
N GLN A 478 -7.77 8.22 -2.05
CA GLN A 478 -7.93 7.14 -3.04
C GLN A 478 -6.59 6.44 -3.31
N THR A 479 -5.50 7.19 -3.49
CA THR A 479 -4.14 6.65 -3.64
C THR A 479 -3.73 5.86 -2.39
N LEU A 480 -4.02 6.40 -1.20
CA LEU A 480 -3.75 5.69 0.05
C LEU A 480 -4.54 4.38 0.15
N ARG A 481 -5.84 4.40 -0.19
CA ARG A 481 -6.70 3.21 -0.24
C ARG A 481 -6.10 2.14 -1.14
N GLU A 482 -5.80 2.48 -2.38
CA GLU A 482 -5.28 1.53 -3.36
C GLU A 482 -3.96 0.90 -2.94
N ARG A 483 -3.10 1.69 -2.28
CA ARG A 483 -1.83 1.17 -1.74
C ARG A 483 -2.05 0.22 -0.57
N LEU A 484 -2.99 0.52 0.33
CA LEU A 484 -3.36 -0.39 1.42
C LEU A 484 -4.07 -1.65 0.90
N GLU A 485 -4.94 -1.53 -0.10
CA GLU A 485 -5.65 -2.65 -0.75
C GLU A 485 -4.67 -3.59 -1.47
N ALA A 486 -3.57 -3.09 -2.02
CA ALA A 486 -2.52 -3.94 -2.59
C ALA A 486 -1.80 -4.81 -1.54
N PHE A 487 -1.86 -4.45 -0.27
CA PHE A 487 -1.21 -5.16 0.84
C PHE A 487 -2.18 -6.01 1.65
N TYR A 488 -3.37 -5.50 1.91
CA TYR A 488 -4.33 -6.07 2.86
C TYR A 488 -5.69 -6.36 2.24
N LEU A 489 -5.83 -6.20 0.91
CA LEU A 489 -7.04 -6.48 0.15
C LEU A 489 -8.27 -5.77 0.72
N HIS A 490 -9.15 -6.50 1.41
CA HIS A 490 -10.40 -5.99 1.98
C HIS A 490 -10.42 -6.10 3.51
N ASP A 491 -9.25 -6.08 4.17
CA ASP A 491 -9.19 -6.04 5.64
C ASP A 491 -9.88 -4.75 6.17
N PRO A 492 -10.79 -4.86 7.18
CA PRO A 492 -11.50 -3.71 7.75
C PRO A 492 -10.58 -2.61 8.30
N VAL A 493 -9.31 -2.92 8.54
CA VAL A 493 -8.27 -1.93 8.88
C VAL A 493 -8.19 -0.78 7.87
N ILE A 494 -8.42 -1.05 6.57
CA ILE A 494 -8.29 -0.05 5.51
C ILE A 494 -9.35 1.03 5.68
N ASP A 495 -10.61 0.63 5.79
CA ASP A 495 -11.72 1.54 5.99
C ASP A 495 -11.59 2.31 7.30
N MET A 496 -11.05 1.66 8.35
CA MET A 496 -10.79 2.34 9.61
C MET A 496 -9.67 3.39 9.49
N ILE A 497 -8.56 3.08 8.82
CA ILE A 497 -7.51 4.08 8.57
C ILE A 497 -8.10 5.28 7.83
N LEU A 498 -8.88 5.04 6.78
CA LEU A 498 -9.49 6.10 5.98
C LEU A 498 -10.53 6.91 6.77
N ASN A 499 -11.33 6.27 7.63
CA ASN A 499 -12.26 6.93 8.53
C ASN A 499 -11.53 7.90 9.49
N TRP A 500 -10.40 7.50 10.07
CA TRP A 500 -9.55 8.41 10.85
C TRP A 500 -8.92 9.52 10.00
N MET A 501 -8.43 9.20 8.79
CA MET A 501 -7.84 10.20 7.90
C MET A 501 -8.88 11.19 7.39
N ALA A 502 -10.16 10.82 7.34
CA ALA A 502 -11.26 11.66 6.90
C ALA A 502 -11.97 12.44 8.01
N ALA A 503 -11.63 12.17 9.27
CA ALA A 503 -12.27 12.83 10.40
C ALA A 503 -12.19 14.37 10.29
N PRO A 504 -13.32 15.08 10.52
CA PRO A 504 -13.37 16.55 10.44
C PRO A 504 -12.55 17.18 11.56
N VAL A 505 -12.19 18.44 11.41
CA VAL A 505 -11.43 19.21 12.42
C VAL A 505 -12.37 20.17 13.14
N GLN A 506 -12.48 20.01 14.46
CA GLN A 506 -13.09 21.01 15.33
C GLN A 506 -12.05 22.07 15.66
N TYR A 507 -12.31 23.32 15.29
CA TYR A 507 -11.50 24.48 15.64
C TYR A 507 -12.41 25.64 16.06
N ARG A 508 -12.28 26.08 17.32
CA ARG A 508 -13.23 27.03 17.95
C ARG A 508 -14.66 26.51 17.81
N ASP A 509 -15.59 27.32 17.32
CA ASP A 509 -17.01 26.95 17.11
C ASP A 509 -17.29 26.32 15.73
N ALA A 510 -16.26 26.01 14.94
CA ALA A 510 -16.40 25.49 13.59
C ALA A 510 -15.96 24.02 13.47
N LEU A 511 -16.81 23.21 12.84
CA LEU A 511 -16.47 21.87 12.36
C LEU A 511 -16.11 21.94 10.87
N LEU A 512 -14.86 21.64 10.54
CA LEU A 512 -14.27 21.78 9.22
C LEU A 512 -14.09 20.41 8.58
N GLU A 513 -14.79 20.18 7.48
CA GLU A 513 -14.68 18.94 6.71
C GLU A 513 -13.33 18.86 6.00
N ARG A 514 -12.87 17.63 5.78
CA ARG A 514 -11.66 17.33 5.03
C ARG A 514 -12.00 16.47 3.83
N HIS A 515 -11.21 16.62 2.77
CA HIS A 515 -11.39 15.85 1.53
C HIS A 515 -10.11 15.13 1.09
N GLN A 516 -8.98 15.46 1.72
CA GLN A 516 -7.67 14.89 1.46
C GLN A 516 -6.71 15.18 2.64
N GLY A 517 -5.50 14.62 2.53
CA GLY A 517 -4.40 14.82 3.46
C GLY A 517 -4.38 13.83 4.63
N LEU A 518 -3.29 13.88 5.39
CA LEU A 518 -3.03 13.14 6.61
C LEU A 518 -2.98 14.14 7.79
N PRO A 519 -3.74 13.94 8.87
CA PRO A 519 -3.78 14.89 9.98
C PRO A 519 -2.42 14.96 10.71
N GLN A 520 -1.86 16.17 10.78
CA GLN A 520 -0.62 16.43 11.50
C GLN A 520 -0.88 16.38 13.01
N GLY A 521 -0.36 15.35 13.68
CA GLY A 521 -0.64 15.06 15.10
C GLY A 521 -1.25 13.66 15.33
N SER A 522 -1.67 12.97 14.27
CA SER A 522 -2.06 11.56 14.34
C SER A 522 -0.82 10.64 14.43
N PRO A 523 -0.84 9.63 15.32
CA PRO A 523 0.22 8.61 15.39
C PRO A 523 0.42 7.80 14.10
N LEU A 524 -0.61 7.63 13.27
CA LEU A 524 -0.53 6.87 12.02
C LEU A 524 0.02 7.70 10.85
N SER A 525 -0.26 9.00 10.79
CA SER A 525 0.12 9.86 9.68
C SER A 525 1.58 9.73 9.25
N PRO A 526 2.58 9.66 10.14
CA PRO A 526 3.98 9.48 9.74
C PRO A 526 4.27 8.14 9.02
N LEU A 527 3.60 7.06 9.43
CA LEU A 527 3.76 5.75 8.80
C LEU A 527 3.13 5.75 7.40
N LEU A 528 1.93 6.33 7.27
CA LEU A 528 1.20 6.45 6.00
C LEU A 528 1.92 7.39 5.02
N ALA A 529 2.52 8.48 5.54
CA ALA A 529 3.36 9.39 4.77
C ALA A 529 4.51 8.64 4.08
N ASN A 530 5.24 7.82 4.85
CA ASN A 530 6.32 7.01 4.31
C ASN A 530 5.83 5.94 3.34
N LEU A 531 4.63 5.39 3.55
CA LEU A 531 4.04 4.43 2.63
C LEU A 531 3.80 5.05 1.24
N ILE A 532 3.23 6.25 1.19
CA ILE A 532 2.97 6.98 -0.06
C ILE A 532 4.29 7.40 -0.74
N LEU A 533 5.24 7.93 0.02
CA LEU A 533 6.53 8.38 -0.54
C LEU A 533 7.50 7.24 -0.88
N ASP A 534 7.16 5.99 -0.57
CA ASP A 534 7.97 4.84 -0.98
C ASP A 534 7.97 4.68 -2.51
N ASP A 535 6.90 5.03 -3.21
CA ASP A 535 6.89 5.00 -4.68
C ASP A 535 7.94 5.94 -5.28
N PHE A 536 7.94 7.18 -4.81
CA PHE A 536 8.98 8.15 -5.14
C PHE A 536 10.39 7.61 -4.83
N ASP A 537 10.57 6.96 -3.68
CA ASP A 537 11.87 6.38 -3.33
C ASP A 537 12.29 5.29 -4.32
N ARG A 538 11.36 4.42 -4.72
CA ARG A 538 11.59 3.31 -5.65
C ARG A 538 11.84 3.77 -7.07
N ASP A 539 11.12 4.77 -7.56
CA ASP A 539 11.33 5.32 -8.90
C ASP A 539 12.72 5.95 -9.03
N MET A 540 13.11 6.73 -8.02
CA MET A 540 14.44 7.35 -7.98
C MET A 540 15.54 6.28 -7.91
N GLN A 541 15.35 5.24 -7.10
CA GLN A 541 16.26 4.10 -7.03
C GLN A 541 16.36 3.35 -8.36
N ALA A 542 15.23 3.08 -9.03
CA ALA A 542 15.16 2.35 -10.29
C ALA A 542 15.88 3.08 -11.43
N GLN A 543 15.86 4.42 -11.41
CA GLN A 543 16.64 5.27 -12.32
C GLN A 543 18.13 5.38 -11.94
N GLY A 544 18.54 4.76 -10.84
CA GLY A 544 19.94 4.71 -10.37
C GLY A 544 20.38 5.93 -9.58
N PHE A 545 19.45 6.72 -9.04
CA PHE A 545 19.77 7.86 -8.18
C PHE A 545 20.03 7.43 -6.74
N HIS A 546 20.95 8.14 -6.07
CA HIS A 546 21.27 7.93 -4.67
C HIS A 546 20.45 8.89 -3.79
N LEU A 547 19.19 8.52 -3.57
CA LEU A 547 18.24 9.29 -2.77
C LEU A 547 18.44 9.03 -1.27
N ILE A 548 18.32 10.08 -0.46
CA ILE A 548 18.21 10.01 0.99
C ILE A 548 17.05 10.89 1.40
N ARG A 549 16.04 10.31 2.06
CA ARG A 549 14.80 11.01 2.41
C ARG A 549 14.54 10.99 3.91
N PHE A 550 14.00 12.08 4.44
CA PHE A 550 13.50 12.19 5.79
C PHE A 550 12.14 12.88 5.76
N ALA A 551 11.06 12.09 5.87
CA ALA A 551 9.70 12.58 5.65
C ALA A 551 9.54 13.16 4.23
N ASP A 552 9.16 14.43 4.13
CA ASP A 552 8.98 15.24 2.92
C ASP A 552 10.26 15.92 2.42
N ASP A 553 11.29 16.04 3.26
CA ASP A 553 12.61 16.59 2.91
C ASP A 553 13.51 15.48 2.34
N PHE A 554 14.22 15.75 1.25
CA PHE A 554 15.10 14.78 0.61
C PHE A 554 16.30 15.41 -0.10
N VAL A 555 17.34 14.59 -0.25
CA VAL A 555 18.52 14.92 -1.06
C VAL A 555 18.86 13.79 -2.01
N VAL A 556 19.27 14.13 -3.23
CA VAL A 556 19.79 13.19 -4.21
C VAL A 556 21.26 13.49 -4.46
N LEU A 557 22.11 12.54 -4.10
CA LEU A 557 23.56 12.68 -4.27
C LEU A 557 23.95 12.25 -5.68
N CYS A 558 24.74 13.08 -6.34
CA CYS A 558 25.13 12.94 -7.74
C CYS A 558 26.64 13.15 -7.92
N LYS A 559 27.23 12.53 -8.95
CA LYS A 559 28.67 12.69 -9.25
C LYS A 559 28.97 14.00 -9.99
N ASP A 560 27.99 14.52 -10.73
CA ASP A 560 28.18 15.67 -11.61
C ASP A 560 26.89 16.53 -11.69
N PRO A 561 26.97 17.80 -12.14
CA PRO A 561 25.82 18.70 -12.13
C PRO A 561 24.74 18.32 -13.14
N LYS A 562 25.11 17.62 -14.24
CA LYS A 562 24.13 17.16 -15.23
C LYS A 562 23.30 16.03 -14.62
N ALA A 563 23.91 15.13 -13.86
CA ALA A 563 23.21 14.10 -13.10
C ALA A 563 22.27 14.71 -12.06
N ALA A 564 22.68 15.77 -11.34
CA ALA A 564 21.81 16.46 -10.39
C ALA A 564 20.57 17.11 -11.06
N ARG A 565 20.74 17.74 -12.23
CA ARG A 565 19.59 18.27 -12.99
C ARG A 565 18.66 17.17 -13.52
N ARG A 566 19.21 16.01 -13.91
CA ARG A 566 18.39 14.84 -14.28
C ARG A 566 17.63 14.31 -13.06
N ALA A 567 18.26 14.27 -11.88
CA ALA A 567 17.60 13.89 -10.64
C ALA A 567 16.43 14.82 -10.32
N GLN A 568 16.60 16.13 -10.50
CA GLN A 568 15.52 17.11 -10.34
C GLN A 568 14.33 16.81 -11.27
N GLN A 569 14.59 16.57 -12.56
CA GLN A 569 13.53 16.24 -13.52
C GLN A 569 12.83 14.92 -13.18
N ALA A 570 13.60 13.89 -12.81
CA ALA A 570 13.07 12.60 -12.41
C ALA A 570 12.21 12.70 -11.14
N ALA A 571 12.66 13.46 -10.15
CA ALA A 571 11.93 13.67 -8.91
C ALA A 571 10.60 14.39 -9.15
N ARG A 572 10.58 15.41 -10.02
CA ARG A 572 9.36 16.09 -10.42
C ARG A 572 8.39 15.16 -11.14
N ALA A 573 8.87 14.36 -12.09
CA ALA A 573 8.04 13.42 -12.83
C ALA A 573 7.39 12.39 -11.90
N SER A 574 8.19 11.75 -11.02
CA SER A 574 7.69 10.73 -10.09
C SER A 574 6.68 11.30 -9.08
N LEU A 575 6.95 12.46 -8.45
CA LEU A 575 6.00 13.06 -7.52
C LEU A 575 4.67 13.46 -8.19
N GLN A 576 4.73 13.92 -9.45
CA GLN A 576 3.55 14.29 -10.23
C GLN A 576 2.62 13.10 -10.51
N GLU A 577 3.14 11.87 -10.61
CA GLU A 577 2.32 10.66 -10.76
C GLU A 577 1.39 10.44 -9.56
N HIS A 578 1.76 10.97 -8.39
CA HIS A 578 0.95 10.91 -7.16
C HIS A 578 0.16 12.20 -6.89
N GLY A 579 0.16 13.16 -7.82
CA GLY A 579 -0.43 14.48 -7.62
C GLY A 579 0.29 15.32 -6.56
N LEU A 580 1.59 15.06 -6.36
CA LEU A 580 2.45 15.81 -5.45
C LEU A 580 3.40 16.72 -6.24
N ASP A 581 3.80 17.83 -5.63
CA ASP A 581 4.68 18.81 -6.25
C ASP A 581 5.89 19.12 -5.36
N ILE A 582 6.97 19.57 -6.00
CA ILE A 582 8.14 20.08 -5.30
C ILE A 582 7.92 21.53 -4.87
N HIS A 583 8.36 21.86 -3.66
CA HIS A 583 8.34 23.22 -3.15
C HIS A 583 9.35 24.09 -3.91
N PRO A 584 8.92 25.16 -4.60
CA PRO A 584 9.75 25.88 -5.57
C PRO A 584 10.88 26.66 -4.89
N ASP A 585 10.63 27.17 -3.68
CA ASP A 585 11.62 27.93 -2.92
C ASP A 585 12.56 27.06 -2.08
N LYS A 586 12.33 25.73 -2.06
CA LYS A 586 13.12 24.77 -1.28
C LYS A 586 13.77 23.69 -2.14
N GLU A 587 13.81 23.89 -3.46
CA GLU A 587 14.62 23.07 -4.34
C GLU A 587 15.94 23.76 -4.68
N ARG A 588 17.03 23.00 -4.73
CA ARG A 588 18.35 23.55 -5.07
C ARG A 588 19.26 22.48 -5.65
N VAL A 589 20.06 22.85 -6.65
CA VAL A 589 21.21 22.05 -7.10
C VAL A 589 22.50 22.75 -6.65
N ALA A 590 23.37 22.04 -5.95
CA ALA A 590 24.60 22.60 -5.38
C ALA A 590 25.78 21.62 -5.45
N GLY A 591 26.99 22.18 -5.48
CA GLY A 591 28.21 21.41 -5.22
C GLY A 591 28.38 21.19 -3.72
N MET A 592 28.82 19.99 -3.31
CA MET A 592 29.09 19.71 -1.90
C MET A 592 30.32 20.47 -1.35
N ASP A 593 31.16 21.01 -2.23
CA ASP A 593 32.26 21.90 -1.86
C ASP A 593 31.78 23.28 -1.40
N ASP A 594 30.67 23.77 -1.96
CA ASP A 594 30.01 25.03 -1.56
C ASP A 594 29.22 24.89 -0.26
N GLY A 595 28.96 23.65 0.12
CA GLY A 595 28.19 23.25 1.28
C GLY A 595 26.67 23.30 1.07
N PHE A 596 25.97 22.44 1.81
CA PHE A 596 24.51 22.38 1.81
C PHE A 596 23.95 22.01 3.19
N ARG A 597 22.69 22.38 3.44
CA ARG A 597 22.07 22.22 4.76
C ARG A 597 20.96 21.17 4.70
N TYR A 598 21.06 20.13 5.51
CA TYR A 598 20.05 19.08 5.56
C TYR A 598 19.89 18.56 6.99
N LEU A 599 18.64 18.48 7.46
CA LEU A 599 18.27 17.98 8.81
C LEU A 599 19.02 18.63 9.98
N GLY A 600 19.29 19.93 9.87
CA GLY A 600 20.02 20.70 10.88
C GLY A 600 21.53 20.48 10.85
N TYR A 601 22.09 19.83 9.82
CA TYR A 601 23.52 19.75 9.57
C TYR A 601 23.93 20.64 8.40
N LEU A 602 25.10 21.26 8.50
CA LEU A 602 25.83 21.82 7.36
C LEU A 602 26.86 20.79 6.89
N PHE A 603 26.70 20.31 5.67
CA PHE A 603 27.66 19.42 5.03
C PHE A 603 28.62 20.26 4.18
N VAL A 604 29.92 20.07 4.36
CA VAL A 604 30.97 20.62 3.50
C VAL A 604 31.97 19.50 3.29
N LYS A 605 32.08 19.00 2.05
CA LYS A 605 32.87 17.79 1.74
C LYS A 605 32.37 16.60 2.59
N ASP A 606 33.26 15.89 3.29
CA ASP A 606 32.88 14.82 4.22
C ASP A 606 32.63 15.30 5.66
N MET A 607 32.69 16.61 5.93
CA MET A 607 32.37 17.16 7.23
C MET A 607 30.86 17.37 7.38
N ALA A 608 30.33 17.01 8.54
CA ALA A 608 28.95 17.30 8.94
C ALA A 608 29.00 18.09 10.25
N LEU A 609 28.61 19.37 10.18
CA LEU A 609 28.57 20.27 11.33
C LEU A 609 27.12 20.38 11.81
N ASP A 610 26.85 20.02 13.07
CA ASP A 610 25.52 20.19 13.65
C ASP A 610 25.26 21.68 13.89
N ILE A 611 24.29 22.22 13.16
CA ILE A 611 23.85 23.61 13.25
C ILE A 611 22.42 23.69 13.82
N SER A 612 21.91 22.62 14.44
CA SER A 612 20.61 22.65 15.10
C SER A 612 20.56 23.76 16.15
N GLY A 613 19.54 24.61 16.06
CA GLY A 613 19.38 25.80 16.93
C GLY A 613 19.90 27.11 16.34
N GLN A 614 20.60 27.10 15.19
CA GLN A 614 20.92 28.32 14.45
C GLN A 614 19.76 28.66 13.49
N ALA A 615 19.18 29.86 13.65
CA ALA A 615 18.10 30.33 12.78
C ALA A 615 18.57 30.34 11.31
N ARG A 616 17.72 29.84 10.39
CA ARG A 616 17.87 30.13 8.96
C ARG A 616 17.77 31.66 8.82
N PRO A 617 18.59 32.33 7.98
CA PRO A 617 18.23 33.66 7.53
C PRO A 617 16.84 33.56 6.90
N ALA A 618 15.91 34.41 7.34
CA ALA A 618 14.53 34.38 6.88
C ALA A 618 14.51 34.36 5.34
N ALA A 619 13.90 33.31 4.77
CA ALA A 619 13.42 33.42 3.41
C ALA A 619 12.38 34.56 3.40
N SER A 620 12.42 35.42 2.39
CA SER A 620 11.75 36.73 2.40
C SER A 620 10.22 36.70 2.42
N ASP A 621 9.57 35.55 2.48
CA ASP A 621 8.12 35.45 2.38
C ASP A 621 7.57 34.45 3.42
N ALA A 622 6.66 34.94 4.26
CA ALA A 622 5.91 34.11 5.20
C ALA A 622 5.16 33.02 4.41
N GLN A 623 5.40 31.76 4.75
CA GLN A 623 4.81 30.62 4.05
C GLN A 623 3.28 30.71 4.12
N ALA A 624 2.61 30.87 2.98
CA ALA A 624 1.15 30.89 2.92
C ALA A 624 0.58 29.54 3.38
N VAL A 625 -0.55 29.57 4.09
CA VAL A 625 -1.29 28.36 4.47
C VAL A 625 -1.72 27.63 3.20
N SER A 626 -1.45 26.33 3.11
CA SER A 626 -1.83 25.51 1.95
C SER A 626 -3.31 25.62 1.63
N GLU A 627 -3.68 25.71 0.34
CA GLU A 627 -5.08 25.70 -0.12
C GLU A 627 -5.82 24.41 0.26
N HIS A 628 -5.06 23.33 0.53
CA HIS A 628 -5.56 22.03 0.94
C HIS A 628 -5.61 21.86 2.47
N SER A 629 -5.09 22.82 3.22
CA SER A 629 -5.17 22.81 4.67
C SER A 629 -6.62 23.04 5.13
N TRP A 630 -7.00 22.48 6.28
CA TRP A 630 -8.29 22.76 6.91
C TRP A 630 -8.48 24.26 7.23
N MET A 631 -7.39 25.01 7.39
CA MET A 631 -7.43 26.47 7.55
C MET A 631 -7.90 27.20 6.28
N ALA A 632 -7.64 26.67 5.07
CA ALA A 632 -8.15 27.24 3.84
C ALA A 632 -9.68 27.11 3.75
N GLU A 633 -10.25 26.03 4.29
CA GLU A 633 -11.70 25.84 4.40
C GLU A 633 -12.35 26.86 5.36
N LEU A 634 -11.70 27.14 6.49
CA LEU A 634 -12.13 28.22 7.39
C LEU A 634 -12.15 29.57 6.65
N GLY A 635 -11.08 29.88 5.91
CA GLY A 635 -11.01 31.11 5.10
C GLY A 635 -12.09 31.18 4.01
N ARG A 636 -12.40 30.06 3.34
CA ARG A 636 -13.51 29.98 2.37
C ARG A 636 -14.86 30.23 3.03
N ARG A 637 -15.14 29.60 4.18
CA ARG A 637 -16.38 29.81 4.94
C ARG A 637 -16.54 31.24 5.42
N GLU A 638 -15.48 31.84 5.96
CA GLU A 638 -15.49 33.24 6.38
C GLU A 638 -15.71 34.19 5.19
N ALA A 639 -15.09 33.91 4.04
CA ALA A 639 -15.31 34.66 2.80
C ALA A 639 -16.76 34.49 2.27
N GLU A 640 -17.33 33.29 2.29
CA GLU A 640 -18.71 33.00 1.89
C GLU A 640 -19.73 33.63 2.86
N HIS A 641 -19.46 33.60 4.16
CA HIS A 641 -20.25 34.30 5.18
C HIS A 641 -20.17 35.81 4.99
N ALA A 642 -18.99 36.37 4.68
CA ALA A 642 -18.83 37.79 4.37
C ALA A 642 -19.53 38.19 3.06
N HIS A 643 -19.51 37.32 2.04
CA HIS A 643 -20.21 37.54 0.78
C HIS A 643 -21.73 37.44 0.95
N SER A 644 -22.21 36.50 1.76
CA SER A 644 -23.62 36.33 2.13
C SER A 644 -24.11 37.45 3.02
N ALA A 645 -23.31 37.92 3.99
CA ALA A 645 -23.61 39.09 4.83
C ALA A 645 -23.67 40.38 4.01
N LYS A 646 -22.76 40.57 3.04
CA LYS A 646 -22.85 41.69 2.07
C LYS A 646 -24.09 41.59 1.18
N ARG A 647 -24.48 40.38 0.74
CA ARG A 647 -25.73 40.13 -0.02
C ARG A 647 -26.98 40.39 0.82
N LEU A 648 -26.99 39.98 2.09
CA LEU A 648 -28.07 40.25 3.05
C LEU A 648 -28.17 41.73 3.38
N ALA A 649 -27.05 42.43 3.60
CA ALA A 649 -27.03 43.87 3.78
C ALA A 649 -27.57 44.60 2.53
N ALA A 650 -27.20 44.16 1.33
CA ALA A 650 -27.72 44.71 0.07
C ALA A 650 -29.21 44.40 -0.15
N ILE A 651 -29.70 43.24 0.28
CA ILE A 651 -31.12 42.87 0.22
C ILE A 651 -31.93 43.66 1.25
N VAL A 652 -31.41 43.83 2.47
CA VAL A 652 -32.05 44.65 3.53
C VAL A 652 -32.10 46.12 3.12
N ASP A 653 -31.03 46.69 2.56
CA ASP A 653 -31.01 48.07 2.05
C ASP A 653 -31.98 48.23 0.85
N LYS A 654 -32.08 47.22 -0.03
CA LYS A 654 -33.06 47.21 -1.13
C LYS A 654 -34.51 47.11 -0.62
N LEU A 655 -34.78 46.32 0.41
CA LEU A 655 -36.09 46.19 1.03
C LEU A 655 -36.48 47.46 1.82
N GLN A 656 -35.54 48.08 2.53
CA GLN A 656 -35.74 49.36 3.23
C GLN A 656 -36.03 50.51 2.25
N ARG A 657 -35.32 50.57 1.11
CA ARG A 657 -35.60 51.54 0.04
C ARG A 657 -36.96 51.31 -0.63
N GLN A 658 -37.39 50.05 -0.79
CA GLN A 658 -38.74 49.73 -1.29
C GLN A 658 -39.83 50.08 -0.26
N GLN A 659 -39.56 49.96 1.03
CA GLN A 659 -40.45 50.40 2.11
C GLN A 659 -40.58 51.93 2.17
N ALA A 660 -39.49 52.66 1.93
CA ALA A 660 -39.51 54.13 1.83
C ALA A 660 -40.30 54.64 0.60
N ILE A 661 -40.36 53.86 -0.49
CA ILE A 661 -41.17 54.17 -1.68
C ILE A 661 -42.66 53.87 -1.43
N PHE A 662 -42.98 52.94 -0.52
CA PHE A 662 -44.36 52.61 -0.13
C PHE A 662 -44.91 53.52 0.97
N CYS A 663 -44.04 54.11 1.80
CA CYS A 663 -44.37 55.03 2.90
C CYS A 663 -44.18 56.50 2.53
N GLY A 664 -44.46 56.90 1.28
CA GLY A 664 -44.50 58.31 0.90
C GLY A 664 -45.52 59.08 1.74
N GLU A 665 -45.03 59.83 2.72
CA GLU A 665 -45.76 60.94 3.30
C GLU A 665 -45.98 62.00 2.22
N ARG A 666 -47.27 62.32 2.01
CA ARG A 666 -47.66 63.63 1.51
C ARG A 666 -47.20 64.66 2.54
N GLU A 667 -46.08 65.32 2.31
CA GLU A 667 -45.86 66.64 2.88
C GLU A 667 -46.24 67.72 1.86
N ASN A 668 -47.35 68.37 2.16
CA ASN A 668 -47.75 69.65 1.62
C ASN A 668 -47.86 70.58 2.83
N SER A 669 -46.87 71.45 3.08
CA SER A 669 -47.03 72.79 3.67
C SER A 669 -45.67 73.44 3.97
N GLY A 670 -45.37 74.52 3.23
CA GLY A 670 -44.20 75.37 3.42
C GLY A 670 -43.63 75.87 2.11
#